data_AF-A0A962SSQ2-F1
#
_entry.id   AF-A0A962SSQ2-F1
#
_cell.length_a   1.000
_cell.length_b   1.000
_cell.length_c   1.000
_cell.angle_alpha   90.00
_cell.angle_beta   90.00
_cell.angle_gamma   90.00
#
_symmetry.space_group_name_H-M   'P 1'
#
loop_
_entity.id
_entity.type
_entity.pdbx_description
1 polymer ?
#
loop_
_entity_poly.entity_id
_entity_poly.type
_entity_poly.pdbx_seq_one_letter_code
_entity_poly.pdbx_strand_id
1 'polypeptide(L)'
;MNNTLSAFEQALRSHDDLIKRRDLAIWIGAEPTFTDRRSEAPEWLCNALGPTKERYAQQMLAETLHLTPGSMVLRTLGRQYSREDLPRWSLGLYRRRDGQPVWSGPPDPLTTDSALAPSTDQLEDFWERLAQQLGTRGWPALLLTVETFPHLRVVFRRDMLPLPANPERDARLARLSLHSQPIPLQGPRDELAEQGVFLVGIGAFPLELGGGETAAPGVELPACPDTGLFLSLLEAISEAANAAELPSLILAGFPPPVDASVAWTTLTPDPAVVEANMAPALDTATFLQETRACFTAAAAAGLSPYRLHYNGQITDSGGGGQITLGGPAPDRSPFLAHPHLLPALIAYFNRHPALSFYFAGDFIGSSSQAPRADERTADLFEELTLALALLGRQHNPTPDILWQTLSPFLADPAGNPHRAEINIEKLWNPYLPGRGQLGLVEFRAFRMPPTPERLTALATLLRAIVAMLIQSWEPPRLIDWGRELHDRFALPFYLRTDLWEVLDELARAGLGLSQPLIAELLDEHYYLMGEAVFGDCHLTMRRALEFWPLLGDALSQEHGHSRLVDASTARLEISLRAQPGAARDALNEWRLTFNGYRLPMRREDELDGETWLCGMRYRRFKPWTGLHPGLEAQGPLQLILSHPRHPGALRVTLHEWRPQGGGYDGLPHKFEEAAARRAERFVTEYLDAKPIEPPLEAPPEAITPYTFDLRWL
;
A
#
# COMPACT_ATOMS: atom_id res chain seq x y z
N MET A 1 -24.02 -24.67 -11.69
CA MET A 1 -23.20 -25.07 -10.53
C MET A 1 -23.64 -24.21 -9.37
N ASN A 2 -24.20 -24.78 -8.30
CA ASN A 2 -24.57 -24.02 -7.10
C ASN A 2 -23.28 -23.51 -6.45
N ASN A 3 -22.92 -22.25 -6.69
CA ASN A 3 -21.70 -21.66 -6.18
C ASN A 3 -21.92 -21.26 -4.72
N THR A 4 -21.75 -22.21 -3.81
CA THR A 4 -21.74 -21.94 -2.37
C THR A 4 -20.56 -21.04 -2.06
N LEU A 5 -20.82 -19.85 -1.53
CA LEU A 5 -19.79 -18.91 -1.10
C LEU A 5 -18.81 -19.58 -0.14
N SER A 6 -17.53 -19.25 -0.24
CA SER A 6 -16.52 -19.69 0.73
C SER A 6 -16.82 -19.14 2.13
N ALA A 7 -16.28 -19.79 3.18
CA ALA A 7 -16.44 -19.29 4.56
C ALA A 7 -15.89 -17.86 4.73
N PHE A 8 -14.84 -17.51 3.99
CA PHE A 8 -14.29 -16.16 3.96
C PHE A 8 -15.27 -15.15 3.36
N GLU A 9 -15.87 -15.45 2.20
CA GLU A 9 -16.87 -14.57 1.57
C GLU A 9 -18.15 -14.43 2.41
N GLN A 10 -18.56 -15.50 3.11
CA GLN A 10 -19.68 -15.44 4.06
C GLN A 10 -19.35 -14.52 5.25
N ALA A 11 -18.12 -14.55 5.75
CA ALA A 11 -17.65 -13.65 6.80
C ALA A 11 -17.71 -12.18 6.36
N LEU A 12 -17.26 -11.87 5.15
CA LEU A 12 -17.32 -10.52 4.58
C LEU A 12 -18.76 -10.00 4.47
N ARG A 13 -19.66 -10.81 3.90
CA ARG A 13 -21.09 -10.42 3.81
C ARG A 13 -21.72 -10.20 5.18
N SER A 14 -21.37 -11.02 6.16
CA SER A 14 -21.85 -10.85 7.54
C SER A 14 -21.37 -9.53 8.14
N HIS A 15 -20.11 -9.16 7.90
CA HIS A 15 -19.58 -7.85 8.30
C HIS A 15 -20.28 -6.70 7.55
N ASP A 16 -20.47 -6.81 6.24
CA ASP A 16 -21.18 -5.80 5.44
C ASP A 16 -22.61 -5.57 5.93
N ASP A 17 -23.33 -6.65 6.28
CA ASP A 17 -24.67 -6.56 6.87
C ASP A 17 -24.66 -5.86 8.24
N LEU A 18 -23.62 -6.07 9.06
CA LEU A 18 -23.47 -5.40 10.36
C LEU A 18 -23.24 -3.89 10.22
N ILE A 19 -22.45 -3.48 9.24
CA ILE A 19 -22.20 -2.07 8.91
C ILE A 19 -23.48 -1.42 8.37
N LYS A 20 -24.16 -2.09 7.43
CA LYS A 20 -25.41 -1.61 6.82
C LYS A 20 -26.54 -1.44 7.83
N ARG A 21 -26.69 -2.36 8.79
CA ARG A 21 -27.71 -2.26 9.87
C ARG A 21 -27.51 -1.05 10.79
N ARG A 22 -26.31 -0.47 10.80
CA ARG A 22 -25.95 0.72 11.57
C ARG A 22 -26.04 2.02 10.75
N ASP A 23 -26.52 1.93 9.50
CA ASP A 23 -26.64 3.07 8.57
C ASP A 23 -25.31 3.80 8.32
N LEU A 24 -24.21 3.04 8.30
CA LEU A 24 -22.87 3.57 8.07
C LEU A 24 -22.45 3.34 6.61
N ALA A 25 -21.96 4.40 5.97
CA ALA A 25 -21.42 4.36 4.61
C ALA A 25 -19.89 4.50 4.64
N ILE A 26 -19.19 3.43 5.00
CA ILE A 26 -17.72 3.38 5.04
C ILE A 26 -17.23 2.63 3.80
N TRP A 27 -16.74 3.37 2.81
CA TRP A 27 -16.20 2.85 1.55
C TRP A 27 -14.70 2.58 1.70
N ILE A 28 -14.19 1.63 0.91
CA ILE A 28 -12.83 1.10 1.01
C ILE A 28 -12.08 1.30 -0.30
N GLY A 29 -11.02 2.10 -0.30
CA GLY A 29 -10.02 2.15 -1.38
C GLY A 29 -8.74 1.43 -0.99
N ALA A 30 -7.90 1.12 -1.97
CA ALA A 30 -6.55 0.65 -1.72
C ALA A 30 -5.61 1.02 -2.88
N GLU A 31 -4.32 1.08 -2.56
CA GLU A 31 -3.24 1.36 -3.51
C GLU A 31 -2.25 0.17 -3.53
N PRO A 32 -2.65 -1.06 -3.95
CA PRO A 32 -1.75 -2.19 -4.03
C PRO A 32 -0.61 -1.97 -5.04
N THR A 33 0.57 -2.49 -4.71
CA THR A 33 1.79 -2.29 -5.49
C THR A 33 2.43 -3.62 -5.91
N PHE A 34 2.90 -3.67 -7.15
CA PHE A 34 3.45 -4.88 -7.76
C PHE A 34 4.82 -4.60 -8.40
N THR A 35 5.73 -5.57 -8.30
CA THR A 35 7.10 -5.47 -8.84
C THR A 35 7.42 -6.66 -9.75
N ASP A 36 8.29 -6.45 -10.74
CA ASP A 36 9.05 -7.56 -11.32
C ASP A 36 10.07 -8.04 -10.29
N ARG A 37 9.69 -9.04 -9.51
CA ARG A 37 10.51 -9.59 -8.41
C ARG A 37 11.77 -10.31 -8.90
N ARG A 38 11.94 -10.53 -10.21
CA ARG A 38 13.12 -11.19 -10.80
C ARG A 38 14.11 -10.17 -11.36
N SER A 39 13.72 -8.91 -11.46
CA SER A 39 14.54 -7.87 -12.06
C SER A 39 15.35 -7.12 -11.01
N GLU A 40 16.61 -6.86 -11.35
CA GLU A 40 17.52 -5.98 -10.61
C GLU A 40 17.73 -4.65 -11.36
N ALA A 41 16.93 -4.38 -12.39
CA ALA A 41 17.01 -3.12 -13.11
C ALA A 41 16.57 -1.95 -12.19
N PRO A 42 17.14 -0.74 -12.33
CA PRO A 42 16.84 0.39 -11.45
C PRO A 42 15.35 0.72 -11.32
N GLU A 43 14.56 0.57 -12.38
CA GLU A 43 13.11 0.81 -12.37
C GLU A 43 12.36 -0.12 -11.42
N TRP A 44 12.91 -1.30 -11.13
CA TRP A 44 12.36 -2.29 -10.21
C TRP A 44 13.09 -2.31 -8.87
N LEU A 45 13.99 -1.36 -8.58
CA LEU A 45 14.70 -1.26 -7.30
C LEU A 45 14.51 0.10 -6.61
N CYS A 46 14.53 1.20 -7.36
CA CYS A 46 14.50 2.54 -6.78
C CYS A 46 13.88 3.62 -7.69
N ASN A 47 13.92 3.45 -9.00
CA ASN A 47 13.41 4.45 -9.94
C ASN A 47 11.91 4.28 -10.18
N ALA A 48 11.20 5.39 -10.36
CA ALA A 48 9.79 5.35 -10.72
C ALA A 48 9.58 4.96 -12.18
N LEU A 49 10.39 5.48 -13.10
CA LEU A 49 10.31 5.18 -14.52
C LEU A 49 11.43 4.24 -14.97
N GLY A 50 11.22 3.61 -16.12
CA GLY A 50 12.22 2.84 -16.81
C GLY A 50 11.70 2.24 -18.12
N PRO A 51 12.58 1.54 -18.85
CA PRO A 51 12.30 1.11 -20.22
C PRO A 51 11.26 -0.02 -20.33
N THR A 52 10.97 -0.75 -19.25
CA THR A 52 10.06 -1.91 -19.32
C THR A 52 8.80 -1.76 -18.48
N LYS A 53 8.81 -0.89 -17.46
CA LYS A 53 7.73 -0.79 -16.48
C LYS A 53 6.38 -0.44 -17.10
N GLU A 54 6.34 0.49 -18.05
CA GLU A 54 5.08 0.87 -18.70
C GLU A 54 4.47 -0.31 -19.46
N ARG A 55 5.28 -1.09 -20.18
CA ARG A 55 4.83 -2.31 -20.89
C ARG A 55 4.21 -3.32 -19.93
N TYR A 56 4.80 -3.53 -18.75
CA TYR A 56 4.22 -4.40 -17.72
C TYR A 56 2.90 -3.85 -17.18
N ALA A 57 2.79 -2.54 -16.98
CA ALA A 57 1.53 -1.90 -16.57
C ALA A 57 0.44 -2.01 -17.66
N GLN A 58 0.80 -1.86 -18.93
CA GLN A 58 -0.10 -2.06 -20.07
C GLN A 58 -0.59 -3.51 -20.17
N GLN A 59 0.30 -4.50 -19.96
CA GLN A 59 -0.09 -5.92 -19.89
C GLN A 59 -1.06 -6.17 -18.73
N MET A 60 -0.78 -5.63 -17.55
CA MET A 60 -1.68 -5.73 -16.40
C MET A 60 -3.04 -5.05 -16.69
N LEU A 61 -3.05 -3.92 -17.38
CA LEU A 61 -4.29 -3.25 -17.78
C LEU A 61 -5.11 -4.08 -18.77
N ALA A 62 -4.46 -4.68 -19.77
CA ALA A 62 -5.12 -5.54 -20.76
C ALA A 62 -5.81 -6.74 -20.08
N GLU A 63 -5.12 -7.40 -19.14
CA GLU A 63 -5.69 -8.50 -18.36
C GLU A 63 -6.86 -8.03 -17.48
N THR A 64 -6.74 -6.83 -16.87
CA THR A 64 -7.85 -6.25 -16.10
C THR A 64 -9.06 -5.97 -16.99
N LEU A 65 -8.84 -5.48 -18.22
CA LEU A 65 -9.91 -5.22 -19.19
C LEU A 65 -10.61 -6.52 -19.62
N HIS A 66 -9.88 -7.62 -19.82
CA HIS A 66 -10.46 -8.94 -20.08
C HIS A 66 -11.36 -9.42 -18.94
N LEU A 67 -10.98 -9.15 -17.69
CA LEU A 67 -11.77 -9.50 -16.51
C LEU A 67 -12.98 -8.57 -16.27
N THR A 68 -13.04 -7.42 -16.97
CA THR A 68 -14.06 -6.39 -16.78
C THR A 68 -14.61 -5.88 -18.12
N PRO A 69 -15.38 -6.71 -18.86
CA PRO A 69 -15.90 -6.32 -20.16
C PRO A 69 -16.83 -5.10 -20.07
N GLY A 70 -16.77 -4.24 -21.10
CA GLY A 70 -17.54 -2.98 -21.16
C GLY A 70 -16.88 -1.80 -20.46
N SER A 71 -15.70 -1.98 -19.86
CA SER A 71 -14.88 -0.90 -19.30
C SER A 71 -14.21 -0.07 -20.40
N MET A 72 -13.89 1.18 -20.07
CA MET A 72 -13.15 2.09 -20.93
C MET A 72 -11.72 2.24 -20.41
N VAL A 73 -10.73 2.15 -21.31
CA VAL A 73 -9.35 2.54 -21.01
C VAL A 73 -9.15 4.01 -21.35
N LEU A 74 -8.53 4.77 -20.45
CA LEU A 74 -8.19 6.18 -20.68
C LEU A 74 -6.78 6.47 -20.16
N ARG A 75 -5.94 7.02 -21.03
CA ARG A 75 -4.57 7.45 -20.72
C ARG A 75 -4.61 8.90 -20.22
N THR A 76 -4.13 9.13 -19.01
CA THR A 76 -4.19 10.46 -18.35
C THR A 76 -2.80 10.89 -17.88
N LEU A 77 -2.71 12.08 -17.30
CA LEU A 77 -1.47 12.60 -16.71
C LEU A 77 -1.23 11.95 -15.34
N GLY A 78 -0.08 11.31 -15.18
CA GLY A 78 0.41 10.86 -13.87
C GLY A 78 1.05 12.02 -13.08
N ARG A 79 1.63 11.69 -11.92
CA ARG A 79 2.34 12.68 -11.10
C ARG A 79 3.56 13.21 -11.85
N GLN A 80 3.89 14.48 -11.62
CA GLN A 80 5.14 15.10 -12.04
C GLN A 80 5.83 15.69 -10.81
N TYR A 81 7.11 15.36 -10.63
CA TYR A 81 7.95 15.95 -9.58
C TYR A 81 8.81 17.07 -10.17
N SER A 82 9.28 18.00 -9.33
CA SER A 82 9.95 19.25 -9.74
C SER A 82 11.23 19.08 -10.60
N ARG A 83 11.79 17.88 -10.67
CA ARG A 83 12.98 17.54 -11.47
C ARG A 83 12.66 16.75 -12.75
N GLU A 84 11.38 16.51 -13.03
CA GLU A 84 10.93 15.76 -14.21
C GLU A 84 10.44 16.73 -15.29
N ASP A 85 10.87 16.54 -16.53
CA ASP A 85 10.49 17.40 -17.66
C ASP A 85 9.03 17.20 -18.07
N LEU A 86 8.55 15.96 -17.96
CA LEU A 86 7.20 15.55 -18.35
C LEU A 86 6.53 14.77 -17.22
N PRO A 87 5.18 14.77 -17.18
CA PRO A 87 4.44 13.94 -16.26
C PRO A 87 4.66 12.46 -16.56
N ARG A 88 4.63 11.66 -15.50
CA ARG A 88 4.64 10.20 -15.62
C ARG A 88 3.36 9.71 -16.31
N TRP A 89 3.38 8.50 -16.85
CA TRP A 89 2.17 7.87 -17.40
C TRP A 89 1.15 7.53 -16.30
N SER A 90 -0.13 7.55 -16.67
CA SER A 90 -1.25 7.08 -15.84
C SER A 90 -2.25 6.36 -16.75
N LEU A 91 -2.37 5.06 -16.55
CA LEU A 91 -3.23 4.20 -17.36
C LEU A 91 -4.47 3.87 -16.55
N GLY A 92 -5.64 4.36 -16.96
CA GLY A 92 -6.84 4.16 -16.16
C GLY A 92 -7.93 3.34 -16.83
N LEU A 93 -8.76 2.76 -15.97
CA LEU A 93 -9.90 1.92 -16.28
C LEU A 93 -11.14 2.53 -15.65
N TYR A 94 -12.07 2.97 -16.48
CA TYR A 94 -13.33 3.60 -16.08
C TYR A 94 -14.49 2.63 -16.27
N ARG A 95 -15.38 2.53 -15.28
CA ARG A 95 -16.48 1.55 -15.25
C ARG A 95 -17.72 2.13 -14.59
N ARG A 96 -18.90 1.63 -14.93
CA ARG A 96 -20.11 1.87 -14.12
C ARG A 96 -20.23 0.81 -13.05
N ARG A 97 -20.71 1.22 -11.88
CA ARG A 97 -20.96 0.33 -10.73
C ARG A 97 -22.27 -0.47 -10.87
N ASP A 98 -23.16 -0.05 -11.76
CA ASP A 98 -24.40 -0.77 -12.07
C ASP A 98 -24.19 -1.96 -13.04
N GLY A 99 -22.95 -2.19 -13.47
CA GLY A 99 -22.58 -3.28 -14.38
C GLY A 99 -22.90 -3.02 -15.85
N GLN A 100 -23.46 -1.86 -16.20
CA GLN A 100 -23.65 -1.48 -17.61
C GLN A 100 -22.30 -1.09 -18.24
N PRO A 101 -22.11 -1.34 -19.55
CA PRO A 101 -20.90 -0.91 -20.25
C PRO A 101 -20.80 0.62 -20.27
N VAL A 102 -19.58 1.14 -20.09
CA VAL A 102 -19.24 2.54 -20.39
C VAL A 102 -18.79 2.73 -21.83
N TRP A 103 -18.33 1.66 -22.47
CA TRP A 103 -17.72 1.70 -23.79
C TRP A 103 -18.32 0.63 -24.70
N SER A 104 -18.76 1.08 -25.87
CA SER A 104 -19.31 0.24 -26.96
C SER A 104 -18.64 0.53 -28.31
N GLY A 105 -17.52 1.25 -28.31
CA GLY A 105 -16.77 1.59 -29.50
C GLY A 105 -15.72 0.52 -29.86
N PRO A 106 -14.81 0.83 -30.78
CA PRO A 106 -13.68 -0.04 -31.10
C PRO A 106 -12.85 -0.39 -29.86
N PRO A 107 -12.24 -1.59 -29.80
CA PRO A 107 -11.44 -2.01 -28.66
C PRO A 107 -10.18 -1.14 -28.48
N ASP A 108 -9.65 -1.12 -27.26
CA ASP A 108 -8.33 -0.53 -27.01
C ASP A 108 -7.24 -1.38 -27.71
N PRO A 109 -6.25 -0.76 -28.37
CA PRO A 109 -5.11 -1.45 -29.00
C PRO A 109 -4.39 -2.47 -28.12
N LEU A 110 -4.45 -2.34 -26.79
CA LEU A 110 -3.86 -3.31 -25.85
C LEU A 110 -4.52 -4.69 -25.88
N THR A 111 -5.70 -4.83 -26.49
CA THR A 111 -6.49 -6.08 -26.51
C THR A 111 -6.78 -6.61 -27.91
N THR A 112 -6.17 -6.03 -28.95
CA THR A 112 -6.42 -6.41 -30.34
C THR A 112 -5.13 -6.40 -31.15
N ASP A 113 -4.97 -7.41 -32.01
CA ASP A 113 -3.87 -7.51 -32.98
C ASP A 113 -4.24 -6.88 -34.34
N SER A 114 -5.39 -6.19 -34.42
CA SER A 114 -5.91 -5.61 -35.67
C SER A 114 -5.00 -4.51 -36.22
N ALA A 115 -5.10 -4.19 -37.52
CA ALA A 115 -4.32 -3.12 -38.14
C ALA A 115 -4.45 -1.81 -37.35
N LEU A 116 -3.34 -1.36 -36.76
CA LEU A 116 -3.35 -0.21 -35.85
C LEU A 116 -3.23 1.11 -36.62
N ALA A 117 -2.40 1.17 -37.66
CA ALA A 117 -2.11 2.44 -38.35
C ALA A 117 -3.33 2.95 -39.14
N PRO A 118 -3.91 4.12 -38.78
CA PRO A 118 -5.05 4.68 -39.51
C PRO A 118 -4.64 5.33 -40.82
N SER A 119 -5.49 5.27 -41.85
CA SER A 119 -5.35 6.16 -43.00
C SER A 119 -5.83 7.58 -42.66
N THR A 120 -5.33 8.58 -43.37
CA THR A 120 -5.80 9.97 -43.22
C THR A 120 -7.31 10.07 -43.47
N ASP A 121 -7.81 9.42 -44.53
CA ASP A 121 -9.23 9.41 -44.90
C ASP A 121 -10.11 8.80 -43.79
N GLN A 122 -9.64 7.77 -43.09
CA GLN A 122 -10.38 7.17 -41.96
C GLN A 122 -10.48 8.12 -40.76
N LEU A 123 -9.40 8.87 -40.47
CA LEU A 123 -9.42 9.86 -39.38
C LEU A 123 -10.32 11.06 -39.72
N GLU A 124 -10.33 11.50 -40.98
CA GLU A 124 -11.21 12.58 -41.45
C GLU A 124 -12.68 12.14 -41.42
N ASP A 125 -13.02 10.93 -41.86
CA ASP A 125 -14.38 10.38 -41.77
C ASP A 125 -14.85 10.26 -40.30
N PHE A 126 -14.00 9.77 -39.40
CA PHE A 126 -14.30 9.75 -37.97
C PHE A 126 -14.52 11.15 -37.39
N TRP A 127 -13.68 12.11 -37.76
CA TRP A 127 -13.76 13.50 -37.32
C TRP A 127 -15.08 14.18 -37.75
N GLU A 128 -15.50 14.00 -39.00
CA GLU A 128 -16.78 14.52 -39.50
C GLU A 128 -17.98 13.85 -38.81
N ARG A 129 -17.96 12.53 -38.65
CA ARG A 129 -19.02 11.77 -37.97
C ARG A 129 -19.15 12.15 -36.51
N LEU A 130 -18.05 12.43 -35.81
CA LEU A 130 -18.12 12.88 -34.42
C LEU A 130 -18.88 14.20 -34.30
N ALA A 131 -18.56 15.20 -35.14
CA ALA A 131 -19.30 16.46 -35.13
C ALA A 131 -20.79 16.25 -35.48
N GLN A 132 -21.11 15.34 -36.39
CA GLN A 132 -22.50 14.98 -36.69
C GLN A 132 -23.20 14.37 -35.46
N GLN A 133 -22.56 13.44 -34.75
CA GLN A 133 -23.14 12.79 -33.57
C GLN A 133 -23.29 13.73 -32.36
N LEU A 134 -22.45 14.74 -32.24
CA LEU A 134 -22.64 15.82 -31.27
C LEU A 134 -23.83 16.70 -31.68
N GLY A 135 -23.95 17.02 -32.97
CA GLY A 135 -25.07 17.80 -33.51
C GLY A 135 -26.44 17.14 -33.33
N THR A 136 -26.55 15.81 -33.52
CA THR A 136 -27.80 15.05 -33.29
C THR A 136 -28.24 15.09 -31.82
N ARG A 137 -27.30 15.27 -30.89
CA ARG A 137 -27.53 15.44 -29.44
C ARG A 137 -27.86 16.89 -29.06
N GLY A 138 -27.95 17.80 -30.03
CA GLY A 138 -28.20 19.21 -29.81
C GLY A 138 -26.98 19.99 -29.32
N TRP A 139 -25.78 19.45 -29.49
CA TRP A 139 -24.53 20.13 -29.14
C TRP A 139 -23.92 20.72 -30.40
N PRO A 140 -23.96 22.06 -30.61
CA PRO A 140 -23.29 22.65 -31.75
C PRO A 140 -21.80 22.29 -31.71
N ALA A 141 -21.30 21.83 -32.86
CA ALA A 141 -19.91 21.42 -33.04
C ALA A 141 -19.30 22.12 -34.26
N LEU A 142 -18.01 22.43 -34.16
CA LEU A 142 -17.19 23.02 -35.21
C LEU A 142 -15.94 22.17 -35.43
N LEU A 143 -15.67 21.89 -36.70
CA LEU A 143 -14.51 21.18 -37.17
C LEU A 143 -13.36 22.19 -37.43
N LEU A 144 -12.17 21.94 -36.87
CA LEU A 144 -10.96 22.73 -37.12
C LEU A 144 -9.77 21.81 -37.41
N THR A 145 -8.81 22.31 -38.20
CA THR A 145 -7.48 21.72 -38.37
C THR A 145 -6.42 22.66 -37.80
N VAL A 146 -5.38 22.10 -37.19
CA VAL A 146 -4.26 22.85 -36.61
C VAL A 146 -2.92 22.17 -36.91
N GLU A 147 -1.83 22.92 -36.83
CA GLU A 147 -0.47 22.39 -37.06
C GLU A 147 0.05 21.55 -35.90
N THR A 148 -0.43 21.81 -34.67
CA THR A 148 -0.03 21.09 -33.47
C THR A 148 -0.71 19.72 -33.38
N PHE A 149 -0.08 18.71 -32.78
CA PHE A 149 -0.72 17.41 -32.54
C PHE A 149 -1.64 17.44 -31.30
N PRO A 150 -2.82 16.78 -31.31
CA PRO A 150 -3.45 16.10 -32.47
C PRO A 150 -3.84 17.10 -33.58
N HIS A 151 -3.96 16.75 -34.86
CA HIS A 151 -4.14 17.78 -35.92
C HIS A 151 -5.62 18.10 -36.22
N LEU A 152 -6.52 17.15 -35.98
CA LEU A 152 -7.96 17.33 -36.15
C LEU A 152 -8.57 17.77 -34.81
N ARG A 153 -9.52 18.71 -34.85
CA ARG A 153 -10.17 19.28 -33.68
C ARG A 153 -11.68 19.32 -33.85
N VAL A 154 -12.40 18.92 -32.81
CA VAL A 154 -13.85 19.17 -32.69
C VAL A 154 -14.08 20.07 -31.49
N VAL A 155 -14.59 21.26 -31.74
CA VAL A 155 -14.99 22.21 -30.69
C VAL A 155 -16.49 22.13 -30.53
N PHE A 156 -17.00 21.90 -29.33
CA PHE A 156 -18.45 21.86 -29.11
C PHE A 156 -18.87 22.53 -27.80
N ARG A 157 -20.16 22.84 -27.70
CA ARG A 157 -20.82 23.34 -26.49
C ARG A 157 -22.13 22.59 -26.27
N ARG A 158 -22.61 22.55 -25.03
CA ARG A 158 -23.94 21.99 -24.69
C ARG A 158 -25.07 23.01 -24.83
N ASP A 159 -24.72 24.29 -24.90
CA ASP A 159 -25.65 25.39 -25.08
C ASP A 159 -25.63 25.86 -26.54
N MET A 160 -26.51 26.80 -26.86
CA MET A 160 -26.63 27.39 -28.21
C MET A 160 -25.78 28.66 -28.37
N LEU A 161 -24.82 28.92 -27.48
CA LEU A 161 -23.94 30.08 -27.62
C LEU A 161 -22.95 29.86 -28.78
N PRO A 162 -22.46 30.94 -29.42
CA PRO A 162 -21.51 30.83 -30.52
C PRO A 162 -20.22 30.10 -30.12
N LEU A 163 -19.74 29.22 -30.99
CA LEU A 163 -18.43 28.58 -30.85
C LEU A 163 -17.30 29.53 -31.27
N PRO A 164 -16.15 29.50 -30.59
CA PRO A 164 -14.96 30.20 -31.06
C PRO A 164 -14.47 29.55 -32.36
N ALA A 165 -14.52 30.29 -33.47
CA ALA A 165 -14.35 29.73 -34.81
C ALA A 165 -12.97 29.94 -35.44
N ASN A 166 -12.02 30.58 -34.74
CA ASN A 166 -10.72 30.90 -35.32
C ASN A 166 -9.55 30.65 -34.34
N PRO A 167 -8.71 29.63 -34.57
CA PRO A 167 -7.49 29.36 -33.80
C PRO A 167 -6.49 30.52 -33.76
N GLU A 168 -6.43 31.38 -34.78
CA GLU A 168 -5.56 32.56 -34.80
C GLU A 168 -6.00 33.63 -33.78
N ARG A 169 -7.28 33.60 -33.38
CA ARG A 169 -7.85 34.53 -32.38
C ARG A 169 -7.93 33.93 -30.99
N ASP A 170 -7.93 32.60 -30.89
CA ASP A 170 -7.91 31.87 -29.63
C ASP A 170 -6.91 30.71 -29.72
N ALA A 171 -5.68 30.96 -29.28
CA ALA A 171 -4.58 30.00 -29.32
C ALA A 171 -4.88 28.71 -28.53
N ARG A 172 -5.86 28.72 -27.62
CA ARG A 172 -6.26 27.54 -26.83
C ARG A 172 -6.85 26.44 -27.71
N LEU A 173 -7.43 26.80 -28.87
CA LEU A 173 -7.94 25.84 -29.86
C LEU A 173 -6.81 25.04 -30.55
N ALA A 174 -5.60 25.60 -30.58
CA ALA A 174 -4.40 24.99 -31.13
C ALA A 174 -3.41 24.51 -30.04
N ARG A 175 -3.89 24.31 -28.79
CA ARG A 175 -3.05 23.79 -27.70
C ARG A 175 -2.40 22.46 -28.09
N LEU A 176 -1.18 22.24 -27.60
CA LEU A 176 -0.50 20.94 -27.73
C LEU A 176 -1.23 19.90 -26.89
N SER A 177 -0.97 18.62 -27.19
CA SER A 177 -1.39 17.51 -26.34
C SER A 177 -1.00 17.73 -24.87
N LEU A 178 -1.90 17.32 -23.98
CA LEU A 178 -1.67 17.35 -22.53
C LEU A 178 -0.45 16.54 -22.13
N HIS A 179 -0.17 15.46 -22.87
CA HIS A 179 0.91 14.52 -22.58
C HIS A 179 2.29 15.01 -23.06
N SER A 180 2.34 16.08 -23.87
CA SER A 180 3.59 16.66 -24.37
C SER A 180 4.00 17.94 -23.63
N GLN A 181 3.31 18.27 -22.53
CA GLN A 181 3.55 19.46 -21.73
C GLN A 181 3.81 19.13 -20.26
N PRO A 182 4.65 19.92 -19.57
CA PRO A 182 4.75 19.83 -18.12
C PRO A 182 3.43 20.27 -17.45
N ILE A 183 3.10 19.63 -16.34
CA ILE A 183 1.96 20.01 -15.49
C ILE A 183 2.26 21.38 -14.85
N PRO A 184 1.39 22.39 -15.03
CA PRO A 184 1.55 23.68 -14.36
C PRO A 184 1.54 23.52 -12.83
N LEU A 185 2.20 24.44 -12.10
CA LEU A 185 2.23 24.40 -10.63
C LEU A 185 0.83 24.43 -9.98
N GLN A 186 -0.16 25.00 -10.66
CA GLN A 186 -1.55 25.06 -10.22
C GLN A 186 -2.35 23.77 -10.54
N GLY A 187 -1.70 22.78 -11.15
CA GLY A 187 -2.33 21.58 -11.70
C GLY A 187 -2.79 21.74 -13.15
N PRO A 188 -3.18 20.64 -13.80
CA PRO A 188 -3.72 20.69 -15.16
C PRO A 188 -5.10 21.36 -15.14
N ARG A 189 -5.31 22.35 -16.01
CA ARG A 189 -6.59 23.06 -16.15
C ARG A 189 -7.01 23.15 -17.60
N ASP A 190 -8.31 23.01 -17.85
CA ASP A 190 -8.92 23.17 -19.16
C ASP A 190 -9.76 24.45 -19.19
N GLU A 191 -9.14 25.58 -19.50
CA GLU A 191 -9.80 26.89 -19.50
C GLU A 191 -10.98 26.98 -20.47
N LEU A 192 -10.96 26.21 -21.56
CA LEU A 192 -12.08 26.14 -22.50
C LEU A 192 -13.26 25.44 -21.82
N ALA A 193 -13.02 24.29 -21.20
CA ALA A 193 -14.07 23.52 -20.53
C ALA A 193 -14.68 24.29 -19.35
N GLU A 194 -13.87 25.06 -18.61
CA GLU A 194 -14.33 25.98 -17.57
C GLU A 194 -15.30 27.06 -18.11
N GLN A 195 -15.20 27.40 -19.40
CA GLN A 195 -16.08 28.34 -20.11
C GLN A 195 -17.24 27.65 -20.84
N GLY A 196 -17.42 26.34 -20.62
CA GLY A 196 -18.43 25.49 -21.26
C GLY A 196 -18.12 25.13 -22.71
N VAL A 197 -16.88 25.39 -23.20
CA VAL A 197 -16.39 25.03 -24.53
C VAL A 197 -15.51 23.79 -24.44
N PHE A 198 -15.83 22.73 -25.17
CA PHE A 198 -15.11 21.47 -25.09
C PHE A 198 -14.32 21.24 -26.36
N LEU A 199 -13.03 20.92 -26.21
CA LEU A 199 -12.10 20.69 -27.33
C LEU A 199 -11.67 19.23 -27.35
N VAL A 200 -12.07 18.50 -28.39
CA VAL A 200 -11.64 17.13 -28.65
C VAL A 200 -10.55 17.15 -29.72
N GLY A 201 -9.41 16.51 -29.45
CA GLY A 201 -8.35 16.30 -30.43
C GLY A 201 -8.42 14.92 -31.06
N ILE A 202 -8.24 14.79 -32.37
CA ILE A 202 -8.21 13.50 -33.09
C ILE A 202 -6.90 13.40 -33.87
N GLY A 203 -6.30 12.21 -33.90
CA GLY A 203 -5.10 11.93 -34.68
C GLY A 203 -4.63 10.49 -34.61
N ALA A 204 -3.47 10.22 -35.19
CA ALA A 204 -2.76 8.96 -35.05
C ALA A 204 -1.82 9.03 -33.83
N PHE A 205 -2.18 8.35 -32.74
CA PHE A 205 -1.45 8.37 -31.48
C PHE A 205 -0.35 7.31 -31.48
N PRO A 206 0.88 7.64 -31.06
CA PRO A 206 1.97 6.69 -31.01
C PRO A 206 1.69 5.57 -30.00
N LEU A 207 2.12 4.36 -30.35
CA LEU A 207 2.02 3.15 -29.54
C LEU A 207 3.33 2.38 -29.64
N GLU A 208 3.81 1.91 -28.50
CA GLU A 208 4.85 0.88 -28.45
C GLU A 208 4.20 -0.45 -28.07
N LEU A 209 4.17 -1.39 -29.02
CA LEU A 209 3.65 -2.75 -28.82
C LEU A 209 4.71 -3.75 -29.26
N GLY A 210 5.01 -4.74 -28.42
CA GLY A 210 5.92 -5.84 -28.77
C GLY A 210 7.36 -5.43 -29.13
N GLY A 211 7.80 -4.21 -28.78
CA GLY A 211 9.14 -3.70 -29.09
C GLY A 211 9.28 -3.00 -30.45
N GLY A 212 8.17 -2.65 -31.11
CA GLY A 212 8.15 -1.79 -32.30
C GLY A 212 7.22 -0.58 -32.13
N GLU A 213 7.56 0.52 -32.79
CA GLU A 213 6.73 1.73 -32.85
C GLU A 213 5.62 1.57 -33.91
N THR A 214 4.39 1.88 -33.53
CA THR A 214 3.23 1.96 -34.42
C THR A 214 2.34 3.14 -34.00
N ALA A 215 1.19 3.31 -34.62
CA ALA A 215 0.20 4.30 -34.22
C ALA A 215 -1.21 3.72 -34.32
N ALA A 216 -2.15 4.26 -33.53
CA ALA A 216 -3.57 3.95 -33.62
C ALA A 216 -4.42 5.22 -33.74
N PRO A 217 -5.63 5.16 -34.31
CA PRO A 217 -6.58 6.24 -34.15
C PRO A 217 -6.73 6.56 -32.67
N GLY A 218 -6.75 7.84 -32.32
CA GLY A 218 -6.94 8.25 -30.94
C GLY A 218 -7.66 9.58 -30.79
N VAL A 219 -8.21 9.75 -29.59
CA VAL A 219 -8.95 10.93 -29.16
C VAL A 219 -8.31 11.48 -27.89
N GLU A 220 -8.00 12.77 -27.90
CA GLU A 220 -7.68 13.53 -26.69
C GLU A 220 -8.96 14.22 -26.17
N LEU A 221 -9.42 13.79 -25.00
CA LEU A 221 -10.64 14.23 -24.35
C LEU A 221 -10.41 15.53 -23.54
N PRO A 222 -11.37 16.47 -23.58
CA PRO A 222 -11.35 17.66 -22.73
C PRO A 222 -11.71 17.31 -21.28
N ALA A 223 -11.43 18.24 -20.36
CA ALA A 223 -11.97 18.11 -19.01
C ALA A 223 -13.51 18.16 -19.04
N CYS A 224 -14.15 17.25 -18.32
CA CYS A 224 -15.61 17.21 -18.20
C CYS A 224 -16.02 17.52 -16.75
N PRO A 225 -17.00 18.41 -16.52
CA PRO A 225 -17.40 18.83 -15.18
C PRO A 225 -18.21 17.77 -14.42
N ASP A 226 -18.85 16.84 -15.13
CA ASP A 226 -19.76 15.86 -14.54
C ASP A 226 -19.78 14.53 -15.32
N THR A 227 -20.11 13.45 -14.62
CA THR A 227 -20.18 12.08 -15.16
C THR A 227 -21.22 11.93 -16.27
N GLY A 228 -22.33 12.68 -16.22
CA GLY A 228 -23.38 12.62 -17.23
C GLY A 228 -22.88 13.10 -18.60
N LEU A 229 -22.24 14.27 -18.64
CA LEU A 229 -21.62 14.79 -19.86
C LEU A 229 -20.56 13.83 -20.39
N PHE A 230 -19.68 13.34 -19.51
CA PHE A 230 -18.59 12.45 -19.91
C PHE A 230 -19.12 11.17 -20.58
N LEU A 231 -20.13 10.52 -19.98
CA LEU A 231 -20.73 9.31 -20.55
C LEU A 231 -21.44 9.58 -21.89
N SER A 232 -22.17 10.69 -22.02
CA SER A 232 -22.81 11.06 -23.29
C SER A 232 -21.78 11.40 -24.39
N LEU A 233 -20.63 11.98 -24.03
CA LEU A 233 -19.52 12.21 -24.96
C LEU A 233 -18.90 10.89 -25.41
N LEU A 234 -18.66 9.94 -24.49
CA LEU A 234 -18.16 8.61 -24.86
C LEU A 234 -19.10 7.86 -25.79
N GLU A 235 -20.42 7.96 -25.57
CA GLU A 235 -21.41 7.38 -26.47
C GLU A 235 -21.30 7.97 -27.88
N ALA A 236 -21.24 9.31 -28.00
CA ALA A 236 -21.10 9.99 -29.30
C ALA A 236 -19.79 9.60 -30.03
N ILE A 237 -18.69 9.49 -29.28
CA ILE A 237 -17.40 9.03 -29.80
C ILE A 237 -17.50 7.57 -30.27
N SER A 238 -18.12 6.70 -29.48
CA SER A 238 -18.26 5.28 -29.82
C SER A 238 -19.09 5.07 -31.08
N GLU A 239 -20.19 5.80 -31.24
CA GLU A 239 -21.04 5.76 -32.43
C GLU A 239 -20.31 6.27 -33.67
N ALA A 240 -19.59 7.39 -33.55
CA ALA A 240 -18.80 7.95 -34.65
C ALA A 240 -17.66 7.02 -35.06
N ALA A 241 -16.93 6.45 -34.10
CA ALA A 241 -15.81 5.55 -34.35
C ALA A 241 -16.26 4.23 -34.99
N ASN A 242 -17.37 3.65 -34.53
CA ASN A 242 -17.97 2.46 -35.14
C ASN A 242 -18.47 2.74 -36.56
N ALA A 243 -19.08 3.91 -36.79
CA ALA A 243 -19.57 4.29 -38.10
C ALA A 243 -18.44 4.59 -39.11
N ALA A 244 -17.25 4.97 -38.62
CA ALA A 244 -16.02 5.10 -39.39
C ALA A 244 -15.24 3.77 -39.52
N GLU A 245 -15.79 2.66 -39.00
CA GLU A 245 -15.20 1.32 -39.04
C GLU A 245 -13.75 1.27 -38.49
N LEU A 246 -13.47 2.06 -37.44
CA LEU A 246 -12.15 2.07 -36.84
C LEU A 246 -11.87 0.70 -36.16
N PRO A 247 -10.71 0.08 -36.41
CA PRO A 247 -10.39 -1.24 -35.86
C PRO A 247 -10.01 -1.21 -34.37
N SER A 248 -9.57 -0.05 -33.89
CA SER A 248 -9.19 0.20 -32.49
C SER A 248 -9.28 1.70 -32.21
N LEU A 249 -9.33 2.11 -30.94
CA LEU A 249 -9.31 3.52 -30.57
C LEU A 249 -8.58 3.76 -29.24
N ILE A 250 -7.64 4.70 -29.24
CA ILE A 250 -7.01 5.21 -28.02
C ILE A 250 -7.83 6.35 -27.47
N LEU A 251 -8.16 6.29 -26.19
CA LEU A 251 -8.66 7.45 -25.45
C LEU A 251 -7.54 7.96 -24.54
N ALA A 252 -7.25 9.25 -24.65
CA ALA A 252 -6.28 9.98 -23.84
C ALA A 252 -6.88 11.32 -23.39
N GLY A 253 -6.25 12.03 -22.46
CA GLY A 253 -6.60 13.40 -22.10
C GLY A 253 -6.77 13.66 -20.62
N PHE A 254 -7.70 14.56 -20.27
CA PHE A 254 -7.96 14.90 -18.88
C PHE A 254 -8.53 13.71 -18.07
N PRO A 255 -8.26 13.62 -16.75
CA PRO A 255 -8.90 12.65 -15.89
C PRO A 255 -10.42 12.72 -15.97
N PRO A 256 -11.13 11.57 -15.94
CA PRO A 256 -12.57 11.56 -16.07
C PRO A 256 -13.23 12.04 -14.77
N PRO A 257 -14.41 12.68 -14.83
CA PRO A 257 -15.18 12.98 -13.64
C PRO A 257 -15.63 11.68 -12.95
N VAL A 258 -15.68 11.69 -11.62
CA VAL A 258 -16.09 10.53 -10.81
C VAL A 258 -17.19 10.93 -9.84
N ASP A 259 -18.16 10.04 -9.68
CA ASP A 259 -19.22 10.12 -8.68
C ASP A 259 -19.53 8.71 -8.13
N ALA A 260 -20.59 8.61 -7.32
CA ALA A 260 -20.99 7.34 -6.71
C ALA A 260 -21.48 6.27 -7.71
N SER A 261 -21.70 6.60 -8.99
CA SER A 261 -22.19 5.68 -10.03
C SER A 261 -21.07 4.99 -10.83
N VAL A 262 -19.84 5.51 -10.75
CA VAL A 262 -18.69 5.06 -11.54
C VAL A 262 -17.50 4.67 -10.67
N ALA A 263 -16.60 3.90 -11.27
CA ALA A 263 -15.35 3.45 -10.68
C ALA A 263 -14.20 3.79 -11.64
N TRP A 264 -13.19 4.48 -11.11
CA TRP A 264 -11.98 4.85 -11.82
C TRP A 264 -10.77 4.27 -11.10
N THR A 265 -10.11 3.30 -11.72
CA THR A 265 -8.88 2.69 -11.22
C THR A 265 -7.73 3.11 -12.12
N THR A 266 -6.58 3.51 -11.58
CA THR A 266 -5.39 3.84 -12.39
C THR A 266 -4.19 2.98 -12.03
N LEU A 267 -3.36 2.66 -13.04
CA LEU A 267 -2.03 2.11 -12.88
C LEU A 267 -1.02 3.23 -13.12
N THR A 268 -0.13 3.43 -12.15
CA THR A 268 0.88 4.50 -12.17
C THR A 268 2.26 3.98 -11.78
N PRO A 269 3.35 4.62 -12.26
CA PRO A 269 4.70 4.26 -11.89
C PRO A 269 5.10 4.91 -10.57
N ASP A 270 5.50 4.06 -9.62
CA ASP A 270 6.11 4.48 -8.37
C ASP A 270 7.51 3.87 -8.22
N PRO A 271 8.37 4.44 -7.35
CA PRO A 271 9.70 3.89 -7.09
C PRO A 271 9.65 2.37 -6.88
N ALA A 272 10.37 1.62 -7.71
CA ALA A 272 10.46 0.16 -7.69
C ALA A 272 9.20 -0.64 -8.04
N VAL A 273 8.03 -0.03 -8.22
CA VAL A 273 6.74 -0.73 -8.39
C VAL A 273 5.84 -0.12 -9.46
N VAL A 274 4.87 -0.90 -9.92
CA VAL A 274 3.62 -0.41 -10.52
C VAL A 274 2.59 -0.35 -9.40
N GLU A 275 1.98 0.81 -9.20
CA GLU A 275 0.92 1.03 -8.21
C GLU A 275 -0.44 1.03 -8.90
N ALA A 276 -1.40 0.28 -8.35
CA ALA A 276 -2.79 0.30 -8.77
C ALA A 276 -3.62 1.12 -7.77
N ASN A 277 -4.00 2.33 -8.14
CA ASN A 277 -4.92 3.16 -7.37
C ASN A 277 -6.35 2.65 -7.61
N MET A 278 -6.84 1.76 -6.76
CA MET A 278 -8.16 1.14 -6.94
C MET A 278 -9.28 2.14 -6.67
N ALA A 279 -10.33 2.09 -7.50
CA ALA A 279 -11.58 2.77 -7.22
C ALA A 279 -12.13 2.33 -5.85
N PRO A 280 -12.72 3.24 -5.04
CA PRO A 280 -13.29 2.86 -3.75
C PRO A 280 -14.42 1.84 -3.91
N ALA A 281 -14.37 0.73 -3.19
CA ALA A 281 -15.44 -0.25 -3.08
C ALA A 281 -16.48 0.17 -2.03
N LEU A 282 -17.74 -0.20 -2.28
CA LEU A 282 -18.88 0.11 -1.40
C LEU A 282 -18.84 -0.71 -0.11
N ASP A 283 -18.33 -1.93 -0.21
CA ASP A 283 -18.35 -2.97 0.81
C ASP A 283 -17.19 -3.95 0.63
N THR A 284 -16.99 -4.82 1.63
CA THR A 284 -15.83 -5.70 1.67
C THR A 284 -15.92 -6.84 0.64
N ALA A 285 -17.13 -7.30 0.32
CA ALA A 285 -17.35 -8.30 -0.72
C ALA A 285 -16.96 -7.78 -2.11
N THR A 286 -17.37 -6.56 -2.46
CA THR A 286 -16.99 -5.89 -3.72
C THR A 286 -15.49 -5.63 -3.74
N PHE A 287 -14.92 -5.16 -2.63
CA PHE A 287 -13.48 -4.93 -2.50
C PHE A 287 -12.68 -6.21 -2.81
N LEU A 288 -13.04 -7.35 -2.21
CA LEU A 288 -12.37 -8.63 -2.50
C LEU A 288 -12.41 -9.00 -3.98
N GLN A 289 -13.55 -8.82 -4.64
CA GLN A 289 -13.69 -9.13 -6.07
C GLN A 289 -12.74 -8.28 -6.92
N GLU A 290 -12.70 -6.97 -6.66
CA GLU A 290 -11.84 -6.04 -7.38
C GLU A 290 -10.36 -6.29 -7.10
N THR A 291 -10.00 -6.57 -5.83
CA THR A 291 -8.62 -6.89 -5.45
C THR A 291 -8.17 -8.22 -6.07
N ARG A 292 -9.02 -9.25 -6.10
CA ARG A 292 -8.71 -10.52 -6.79
C ARG A 292 -8.47 -10.31 -8.27
N ALA A 293 -9.29 -9.49 -8.94
CA ALA A 293 -9.07 -9.15 -10.34
C ALA A 293 -7.73 -8.44 -10.56
N CYS A 294 -7.42 -7.45 -9.70
CA CYS A 294 -6.15 -6.71 -9.73
C CYS A 294 -4.93 -7.64 -9.54
N PHE A 295 -4.94 -8.52 -8.53
CA PHE A 295 -3.85 -9.47 -8.28
C PHE A 295 -3.70 -10.50 -9.40
N THR A 296 -4.82 -10.98 -9.96
CA THR A 296 -4.82 -11.91 -11.10
C THR A 296 -4.18 -11.26 -12.33
N ALA A 297 -4.57 -10.02 -12.64
CA ALA A 297 -4.00 -9.26 -13.75
C ALA A 297 -2.51 -8.97 -13.56
N ALA A 298 -2.08 -8.60 -12.35
CA ALA A 298 -0.67 -8.39 -12.04
C ALA A 298 0.15 -9.68 -12.23
N ALA A 299 -0.37 -10.82 -11.74
CA ALA A 299 0.30 -12.11 -11.90
C ALA A 299 0.39 -12.55 -13.36
N ALA A 300 -0.67 -12.33 -14.15
CA ALA A 300 -0.68 -12.60 -15.60
C ALA A 300 0.33 -11.73 -16.36
N ALA A 301 0.53 -10.48 -15.93
CA ALA A 301 1.59 -9.62 -16.43
C ALA A 301 3.00 -10.01 -15.95
N GLY A 302 3.15 -10.99 -15.04
CA GLY A 302 4.45 -11.39 -14.49
C GLY A 302 4.94 -10.53 -13.32
N LEU A 303 4.09 -9.66 -12.77
CA LEU A 303 4.36 -8.87 -11.59
C LEU A 303 3.98 -9.62 -10.31
N SER A 304 4.53 -9.22 -9.16
CA SER A 304 4.29 -9.87 -7.87
C SER A 304 4.12 -8.84 -6.74
N PRO A 305 3.25 -9.11 -5.74
CA PRO A 305 3.07 -8.23 -4.58
C PRO A 305 4.17 -8.39 -3.52
N TYR A 306 5.21 -9.18 -3.80
CA TYR A 306 6.28 -9.54 -2.88
C TYR A 306 7.63 -9.61 -3.60
N ARG A 307 8.72 -9.61 -2.82
CA ARG A 307 10.09 -9.92 -3.26
C ARG A 307 10.64 -11.14 -2.53
N LEU A 308 11.53 -11.85 -3.23
CA LEU A 308 12.31 -12.96 -2.67
C LEU A 308 13.77 -12.56 -2.69
N HIS A 309 14.37 -12.42 -1.51
CA HIS A 309 15.78 -12.05 -1.37
C HIS A 309 16.69 -13.27 -1.53
N TYR A 310 17.97 -13.01 -1.82
CA TYR A 310 19.00 -14.03 -1.99
C TYR A 310 19.02 -15.08 -0.87
N ASN A 311 18.88 -14.67 0.39
CA ASN A 311 18.88 -15.58 1.55
C ASN A 311 17.53 -16.28 1.81
N GLY A 312 16.58 -16.17 0.88
CA GLY A 312 15.23 -16.71 0.99
C GLY A 312 14.25 -15.84 1.78
N GLN A 313 14.66 -14.69 2.32
CA GLN A 313 13.74 -13.77 3.01
C GLN A 313 12.65 -13.27 2.05
N ILE A 314 11.43 -13.14 2.57
CA ILE A 314 10.26 -12.63 1.83
C ILE A 314 9.95 -11.24 2.37
N THR A 315 9.78 -10.28 1.48
CA THR A 315 9.30 -8.92 1.81
C THR A 315 8.17 -8.53 0.88
N ASP A 316 7.52 -7.42 1.18
CA ASP A 316 6.61 -6.76 0.25
C ASP A 316 7.31 -6.36 -1.07
N SER A 317 6.51 -5.92 -2.05
CA SER A 317 6.96 -5.47 -3.38
C SER A 317 7.92 -4.28 -3.35
N GLY A 318 8.03 -3.56 -2.23
CA GLY A 318 8.80 -2.32 -2.06
C GLY A 318 7.91 -1.08 -1.93
N GLY A 319 6.71 -1.10 -2.52
CA GLY A 319 5.71 -0.03 -2.44
C GLY A 319 4.82 -0.11 -1.19
N GLY A 320 3.95 0.89 -1.01
CA GLY A 320 2.86 0.80 -0.03
C GLY A 320 1.74 -0.11 -0.53
N GLY A 321 1.00 -0.76 0.37
CA GLY A 321 -0.29 -1.38 0.06
C GLY A 321 -1.39 -0.63 0.78
N GLN A 322 -1.38 0.69 0.64
CA GLN A 322 -2.10 1.60 1.52
C GLN A 322 -3.60 1.36 1.39
N ILE A 323 -4.30 1.33 2.52
CA ILE A 323 -5.75 1.20 2.56
C ILE A 323 -6.32 2.57 2.85
N THR A 324 -7.38 2.95 2.14
CA THR A 324 -8.03 4.25 2.31
C THR A 324 -9.48 4.04 2.69
N LEU A 325 -9.97 4.76 3.68
CA LEU A 325 -11.38 4.78 4.04
C LEU A 325 -11.99 6.15 3.75
N GLY A 326 -13.25 6.14 3.32
CA GLY A 326 -13.99 7.34 2.96
C GLY A 326 -15.49 7.09 2.86
N GLY A 327 -16.19 8.01 2.21
CA GLY A 327 -17.63 7.92 1.95
C GLY A 327 -17.95 8.03 0.45
N PRO A 328 -19.25 8.03 0.10
CA PRO A 328 -19.71 8.15 -1.30
C PRO A 328 -19.37 9.50 -1.96
N ALA A 329 -19.09 10.52 -1.16
CA ALA A 329 -18.68 11.86 -1.56
C ALA A 329 -17.86 12.49 -0.43
N PRO A 330 -17.02 13.51 -0.69
CA PRO A 330 -16.17 14.12 0.33
C PRO A 330 -16.93 14.59 1.57
N ASP A 331 -18.04 15.32 1.38
CA ASP A 331 -18.92 15.82 2.44
C ASP A 331 -19.68 14.72 3.20
N ARG A 332 -19.76 13.53 2.62
CA ARG A 332 -20.36 12.32 3.21
C ARG A 332 -19.32 11.34 3.75
N SER A 333 -18.06 11.76 3.87
CA SER A 333 -17.02 10.96 4.52
C SER A 333 -17.38 10.69 5.99
N PRO A 334 -17.18 9.45 6.51
CA PRO A 334 -17.40 9.18 7.93
C PRO A 334 -16.54 10.05 8.84
N PHE A 335 -15.37 10.49 8.38
CA PHE A 335 -14.45 11.35 9.13
C PHE A 335 -14.88 12.81 9.23
N LEU A 336 -15.75 13.26 8.31
CA LEU A 336 -16.31 14.62 8.34
C LEU A 336 -17.73 14.63 8.91
N ALA A 337 -18.51 13.57 8.67
CA ALA A 337 -19.84 13.39 9.25
C ALA A 337 -19.79 13.11 10.77
N HIS A 338 -18.68 12.53 11.25
CA HIS A 338 -18.43 12.25 12.67
C HIS A 338 -17.07 12.83 13.10
N PRO A 339 -16.97 14.14 13.39
CA PRO A 339 -15.67 14.78 13.63
C PRO A 339 -14.88 14.28 14.86
N HIS A 340 -15.52 13.55 15.77
CA HIS A 340 -14.84 12.88 16.90
C HIS A 340 -14.06 11.63 16.48
N LEU A 341 -14.36 11.07 15.31
CA LEU A 341 -13.77 9.81 14.83
C LEU A 341 -12.25 9.92 14.64
N LEU A 342 -11.76 10.98 14.00
CA LEU A 342 -10.33 11.09 13.69
C LEU A 342 -9.46 11.24 14.97
N PRO A 343 -9.83 12.10 15.95
CA PRO A 343 -9.17 12.12 17.27
C PRO A 343 -9.21 10.76 17.98
N ALA A 344 -10.37 10.08 17.97
CA ALA A 344 -10.51 8.76 18.58
C ALA A 344 -9.63 7.71 17.89
N LEU A 345 -9.53 7.75 16.56
CA LEU A 345 -8.71 6.85 15.76
C LEU A 345 -7.22 7.02 16.05
N ILE A 346 -6.72 8.25 16.13
CA ILE A 346 -5.32 8.55 16.50
C ILE A 346 -5.01 7.97 17.88
N ALA A 347 -5.90 8.21 18.85
CA ALA A 347 -5.69 7.68 20.19
C ALA A 347 -5.82 6.15 20.26
N TYR A 348 -6.67 5.55 19.43
CA TYR A 348 -6.82 4.11 19.34
C TYR A 348 -5.57 3.44 18.76
N PHE A 349 -5.00 3.99 17.68
CA PHE A 349 -3.73 3.53 17.12
C PHE A 349 -2.57 3.74 18.11
N ASN A 350 -2.55 4.87 18.82
CA ASN A 350 -1.57 5.07 19.89
C ASN A 350 -1.66 3.95 20.95
N ARG A 351 -2.88 3.62 21.40
CA ARG A 351 -3.14 2.57 22.40
C ARG A 351 -2.79 1.16 21.90
N HIS A 352 -2.90 0.89 20.60
CA HIS A 352 -2.68 -0.44 20.04
C HIS A 352 -1.54 -0.43 19.01
N PRO A 353 -0.26 -0.50 19.45
CA PRO A 353 0.90 -0.57 18.56
C PRO A 353 0.84 -1.68 17.50
N ALA A 354 0.08 -2.76 17.72
CA ALA A 354 -0.14 -3.78 16.72
C ALA A 354 -0.74 -3.24 15.41
N LEU A 355 -1.61 -2.23 15.48
CA LEU A 355 -2.20 -1.59 14.30
C LEU A 355 -1.18 -0.82 13.45
N SER A 356 -0.05 -0.43 14.05
CA SER A 356 1.05 0.24 13.35
C SER A 356 2.18 -0.71 12.96
N PHE A 357 2.45 -1.74 13.76
CA PHE A 357 3.67 -2.55 13.66
C PHE A 357 3.44 -4.00 13.23
N TYR A 358 2.33 -4.64 13.60
CA TYR A 358 2.13 -6.06 13.32
C TYR A 358 2.00 -6.36 11.82
N PHE A 359 1.41 -5.43 11.06
CA PHE A 359 1.25 -5.52 9.61
C PHE A 359 2.29 -4.70 8.83
N ALA A 360 3.31 -4.20 9.54
CA ALA A 360 4.39 -3.46 8.94
C ALA A 360 5.46 -4.38 8.34
N GLY A 361 6.38 -3.77 7.61
CA GLY A 361 7.49 -4.46 6.95
C GLY A 361 8.71 -4.54 7.86
N ASP A 362 9.87 -4.81 7.26
CA ASP A 362 11.13 -5.04 7.98
C ASP A 362 11.67 -3.82 8.75
N PHE A 363 11.16 -2.62 8.42
CA PHE A 363 11.63 -1.36 8.97
C PHE A 363 10.48 -0.49 9.47
N ILE A 364 10.47 -0.24 10.77
CA ILE A 364 9.52 0.63 11.46
C ILE A 364 10.25 1.72 12.26
N GLY A 365 9.49 2.62 12.87
CA GLY A 365 10.04 3.70 13.68
C GLY A 365 9.81 5.09 13.11
N SER A 366 10.27 6.09 13.85
CA SER A 366 10.26 7.51 13.49
C SER A 366 10.85 7.81 12.11
N SER A 367 11.77 6.98 11.63
CA SER A 367 12.46 7.15 10.34
C SER A 367 11.85 6.32 9.20
N SER A 368 10.76 5.59 9.46
CA SER A 368 10.12 4.65 8.53
C SER A 368 9.17 5.32 7.53
N GLN A 369 8.53 4.54 6.66
CA GLN A 369 7.57 5.06 5.66
C GLN A 369 6.22 5.44 6.26
N ALA A 370 5.96 5.06 7.51
CA ALA A 370 4.72 5.30 8.22
C ALA A 370 4.93 5.48 9.74
N PRO A 371 5.82 6.38 10.22
CA PRO A 371 5.94 6.70 11.64
C PRO A 371 4.60 7.03 12.30
N ARG A 372 4.50 6.60 13.56
CA ARG A 372 3.37 6.94 14.42
C ARG A 372 3.44 8.38 14.89
N ALA A 373 2.30 8.94 15.29
CA ALA A 373 2.23 10.30 15.80
C ALA A 373 3.03 10.49 17.11
N ASP A 374 3.16 9.42 17.92
CA ASP A 374 3.86 9.38 19.21
C ASP A 374 5.36 9.01 19.11
N GLU A 375 5.88 8.77 17.90
CA GLU A 375 7.31 8.45 17.67
C GLU A 375 8.19 9.66 17.38
N ARG A 376 7.63 10.86 17.53
CA ARG A 376 8.34 12.14 17.39
C ARG A 376 8.98 12.52 18.73
N THR A 377 9.12 13.82 18.98
CA THR A 377 9.72 14.32 20.21
C THR A 377 8.68 14.39 21.33
N ALA A 378 9.14 14.33 22.58
CA ALA A 378 8.26 14.29 23.76
C ALA A 378 7.36 15.54 23.88
N ASP A 379 7.88 16.72 23.52
CA ASP A 379 7.13 17.98 23.45
C ASP A 379 5.97 17.91 22.43
N LEU A 380 6.19 17.30 21.26
CA LEU A 380 5.13 17.11 20.28
C LEU A 380 4.06 16.13 20.75
N PHE A 381 4.42 15.11 21.54
CA PHE A 381 3.45 14.20 22.15
C PHE A 381 2.59 14.90 23.21
N GLU A 382 3.18 15.77 24.03
CA GLU A 382 2.45 16.61 24.99
C GLU A 382 1.49 17.58 24.26
N GLU A 383 1.94 18.23 23.20
CA GLU A 383 1.11 19.12 22.38
C GLU A 383 0.00 18.38 21.63
N LEU A 384 0.25 17.15 21.13
CA LEU A 384 -0.79 16.30 20.57
C LEU A 384 -1.85 15.95 21.63
N THR A 385 -1.42 15.60 22.84
CA THR A 385 -2.32 15.33 23.97
C THR A 385 -3.22 16.52 24.25
N LEU A 386 -2.65 17.73 24.27
CA LEU A 386 -3.41 18.96 24.43
C LEU A 386 -4.35 19.21 23.24
N ALA A 387 -3.91 19.01 22.01
CA ALA A 387 -4.71 19.18 20.80
C ALA A 387 -5.95 18.28 20.80
N LEU A 388 -5.79 16.99 21.14
CA LEU A 388 -6.91 16.05 21.27
C LEU A 388 -7.87 16.47 22.40
N ALA A 389 -7.33 16.93 23.54
CA ALA A 389 -8.15 17.42 24.65
C ALA A 389 -8.94 18.69 24.30
N LEU A 390 -8.37 19.59 23.49
CA LEU A 390 -9.06 20.79 23.01
C LEU A 390 -10.14 20.46 21.98
N LEU A 391 -9.87 19.56 21.04
CA LEU A 391 -10.86 19.07 20.09
C LEU A 391 -12.03 18.39 20.81
N GLY A 392 -11.77 17.59 21.83
CA GLY A 392 -12.80 16.93 22.65
C GLY A 392 -13.72 17.89 23.42
N ARG A 393 -13.33 19.17 23.59
CA ARG A 393 -14.17 20.22 24.19
C ARG A 393 -15.04 20.95 23.16
N GLN A 394 -14.75 20.79 21.86
CA GLN A 394 -15.50 21.45 20.80
C GLN A 394 -16.70 20.60 20.41
N HIS A 395 -17.86 21.23 20.34
CA HIS A 395 -19.04 20.60 19.78
C HIS A 395 -19.02 20.77 18.25
N ASN A 396 -18.81 19.67 17.52
CA ASN A 396 -18.84 19.63 16.05
C ASN A 396 -17.83 20.58 15.37
N PRO A 397 -16.50 20.37 15.53
CA PRO A 397 -15.49 21.18 14.86
C PRO A 397 -15.67 21.15 13.33
N THR A 398 -15.40 22.27 12.67
CA THR A 398 -15.43 22.32 11.20
C THR A 398 -14.33 21.45 10.60
N PRO A 399 -14.47 20.96 9.35
CA PRO A 399 -13.41 20.22 8.66
C PRO A 399 -12.06 20.96 8.66
N ASP A 400 -12.06 22.29 8.48
CA ASP A 400 -10.86 23.12 8.52
C ASP A 400 -10.18 23.09 9.90
N ILE A 401 -10.95 23.27 10.99
CA ILE A 401 -10.41 23.24 12.36
C ILE A 401 -9.86 21.85 12.67
N LEU A 402 -10.61 20.80 12.31
CA LEU A 402 -10.19 19.41 12.53
C LEU A 402 -8.86 19.12 11.83
N TRP A 403 -8.77 19.45 10.54
CA TRP A 403 -7.57 19.21 9.75
C TRP A 403 -6.38 20.04 10.25
N GLN A 404 -6.55 21.36 10.47
CA GLN A 404 -5.47 22.25 10.90
C GLN A 404 -4.93 21.89 12.29
N THR A 405 -5.79 21.36 13.16
CA THR A 405 -5.37 20.95 14.50
C THR A 405 -4.54 19.67 14.48
N LEU A 406 -4.85 18.73 13.58
CA LEU A 406 -4.23 17.39 13.58
C LEU A 406 -3.07 17.24 12.59
N SER A 407 -3.13 17.94 11.44
CA SER A 407 -2.12 17.80 10.38
C SER A 407 -0.67 18.08 10.82
N PRO A 408 -0.37 18.99 11.77
CA PRO A 408 1.01 19.20 12.21
C PRO A 408 1.64 17.99 12.92
N PHE A 409 0.80 17.13 13.53
CA PHE A 409 1.24 15.94 14.28
C PHE A 409 1.36 14.70 13.40
N LEU A 410 0.55 14.62 12.35
CA LEU A 410 0.50 13.50 11.40
C LEU A 410 1.52 13.70 10.28
N ALA A 411 2.81 13.62 10.64
CA ALA A 411 3.93 13.73 9.73
C ALA A 411 5.17 13.01 10.28
N ASP A 412 6.15 12.73 9.41
CA ASP A 412 7.46 12.24 9.85
C ASP A 412 8.25 13.33 10.62
N PRO A 413 9.40 12.99 11.25
CA PRO A 413 10.23 13.97 11.96
C PRO A 413 10.76 15.13 11.10
N ALA A 414 10.75 15.00 9.77
CA ALA A 414 11.11 16.08 8.85
C ALA A 414 9.90 16.91 8.39
N GLY A 415 8.70 16.63 8.91
CA GLY A 415 7.47 17.32 8.58
C GLY A 415 6.79 16.85 7.29
N ASN A 416 7.13 15.65 6.77
CA ASN A 416 6.47 15.10 5.60
C ASN A 416 5.16 14.35 5.99
N PRO A 417 3.96 14.88 5.66
CA PRO A 417 2.69 14.24 5.99
C PRO A 417 2.43 12.96 5.16
N HIS A 418 3.02 12.84 3.98
CA HIS A 418 2.93 11.65 3.10
C HIS A 418 3.60 10.42 3.74
N ARG A 419 4.20 10.55 4.93
CA ARG A 419 4.80 9.45 5.69
C ARG A 419 4.15 9.23 7.04
N ALA A 420 3.01 9.83 7.34
CA ALA A 420 2.28 9.54 8.58
C ALA A 420 1.65 8.14 8.56
N GLU A 421 1.55 7.46 9.70
CA GLU A 421 0.78 6.20 9.79
C GLU A 421 -0.69 6.36 9.37
N ILE A 422 -1.28 7.51 9.73
CA ILE A 422 -2.63 7.96 9.37
C ILE A 422 -2.43 9.26 8.59
N ASN A 423 -2.63 9.21 7.28
CA ASN A 423 -2.51 10.36 6.40
C ASN A 423 -3.88 10.99 6.14
N ILE A 424 -3.96 12.30 6.33
CA ILE A 424 -5.18 13.10 6.15
C ILE A 424 -5.01 14.18 5.07
N GLU A 425 -4.01 14.07 4.19
CA GLU A 425 -3.80 15.04 3.11
C GLU A 425 -4.96 15.04 2.13
N LYS A 426 -5.56 13.87 1.87
CA LYS A 426 -6.73 13.67 1.00
C LYS A 426 -8.06 13.88 1.74
N LEU A 427 -8.05 14.24 3.02
CA LEU A 427 -9.28 14.43 3.83
C LEU A 427 -9.92 15.79 3.55
N TRP A 428 -9.29 16.86 4.03
CA TRP A 428 -9.76 18.24 3.91
C TRP A 428 -8.59 19.24 4.03
N ASN A 429 -7.58 19.10 3.18
CA ASN A 429 -6.45 20.02 3.13
C ASN A 429 -6.82 21.29 2.33
N PRO A 430 -6.97 22.47 2.97
CA PRO A 430 -7.38 23.70 2.29
C PRO A 430 -6.30 24.28 1.35
N TYR A 431 -5.05 23.79 1.45
CA TYR A 431 -3.91 24.23 0.66
C TYR A 431 -3.66 23.36 -0.58
N LEU A 432 -4.45 22.29 -0.77
CA LEU A 432 -4.42 21.42 -1.95
C LEU A 432 -5.80 21.40 -2.62
N PRO A 433 -6.17 22.42 -3.41
CA PRO A 433 -7.48 22.49 -4.07
C PRO A 433 -7.81 21.23 -4.89
N GLY A 434 -9.05 20.75 -4.79
CA GLY A 434 -9.50 19.51 -5.41
C GLY A 434 -8.96 18.27 -4.70
N ARG A 435 -7.68 17.93 -4.93
CA ARG A 435 -7.05 16.68 -4.43
C ARG A 435 -7.04 16.57 -2.90
N GLY A 436 -6.97 17.69 -2.19
CA GLY A 436 -6.94 17.72 -0.73
C GLY A 436 -8.30 17.55 -0.05
N GLN A 437 -9.39 17.65 -0.80
CA GLN A 437 -10.77 17.65 -0.28
C GLN A 437 -11.56 16.45 -0.81
N LEU A 438 -10.97 15.25 -0.76
CA LEU A 438 -11.60 14.02 -1.22
C LEU A 438 -12.38 13.30 -0.09
N GLY A 439 -12.26 13.76 1.16
CA GLY A 439 -12.89 13.11 2.30
C GLY A 439 -12.24 11.78 2.69
N LEU A 440 -10.98 11.56 2.33
CA LEU A 440 -10.29 10.28 2.49
C LEU A 440 -9.26 10.31 3.61
N VAL A 441 -9.22 9.23 4.41
CA VAL A 441 -8.13 8.94 5.36
C VAL A 441 -7.40 7.69 4.89
N GLU A 442 -6.09 7.78 4.80
CA GLU A 442 -5.22 6.73 4.28
C GLU A 442 -4.36 6.13 5.41
N PHE A 443 -4.39 4.80 5.51
CA PHE A 443 -3.67 4.01 6.49
C PHE A 443 -2.40 3.45 5.84
N ARG A 444 -1.26 4.03 6.23
CA ARG A 444 0.04 3.77 5.60
C ARG A 444 0.92 2.78 6.35
N ALA A 445 0.58 2.47 7.61
CA ALA A 445 1.27 1.47 8.41
C ALA A 445 1.13 0.03 7.87
N PHE A 446 0.13 -0.21 7.03
CA PHE A 446 -0.14 -1.50 6.41
C PHE A 446 0.69 -1.64 5.12
N ARG A 447 1.70 -2.51 5.14
CA ARG A 447 2.52 -2.80 3.95
C ARG A 447 1.77 -3.71 2.97
N MET A 448 2.28 -3.80 1.75
CA MET A 448 1.64 -4.57 0.67
C MET A 448 1.40 -6.03 1.09
N PRO A 449 0.13 -6.46 1.22
CA PRO A 449 -0.19 -7.82 1.62
C PRO A 449 0.11 -8.83 0.51
N PRO A 450 0.48 -10.07 0.85
CA PRO A 450 0.87 -11.09 -0.13
C PRO A 450 -0.31 -11.63 -0.95
N THR A 451 -1.55 -11.51 -0.44
CA THR A 451 -2.76 -12.07 -1.03
C THR A 451 -3.92 -11.05 -1.03
N PRO A 452 -4.88 -11.17 -1.96
CA PRO A 452 -6.07 -10.34 -1.94
C PRO A 452 -6.95 -10.59 -0.70
N GLU A 453 -6.95 -11.82 -0.16
CA GLU A 453 -7.62 -12.17 1.10
C GLU A 453 -7.02 -11.41 2.29
N ARG A 454 -5.69 -11.39 2.44
CA ARG A 454 -5.02 -10.63 3.52
C ARG A 454 -5.34 -9.14 3.42
N LEU A 455 -5.26 -8.56 2.22
CA LEU A 455 -5.60 -7.14 2.00
C LEU A 455 -7.06 -6.84 2.37
N THR A 456 -7.99 -7.74 2.01
CA THR A 456 -9.40 -7.60 2.36
C THR A 456 -9.65 -7.76 3.85
N ALA A 457 -8.96 -8.69 4.53
CA ALA A 457 -9.08 -8.88 5.97
C ALA A 457 -8.61 -7.64 6.73
N LEU A 458 -7.51 -7.01 6.29
CA LEU A 458 -7.03 -5.74 6.85
C LEU A 458 -8.02 -4.59 6.64
N ALA A 459 -8.57 -4.46 5.43
CA ALA A 459 -9.60 -3.47 5.15
C ALA A 459 -10.86 -3.67 6.01
N THR A 460 -11.25 -4.94 6.24
CA THR A 460 -12.38 -5.31 7.09
C THR A 460 -12.12 -4.97 8.56
N LEU A 461 -10.90 -5.22 9.06
CA LEU A 461 -10.46 -4.80 10.40
C LEU A 461 -10.58 -3.29 10.58
N LEU A 462 -10.01 -2.51 9.66
CA LEU A 462 -10.05 -1.05 9.72
C LEU A 462 -11.49 -0.50 9.63
N ARG A 463 -12.32 -1.09 8.76
CA ARG A 463 -13.74 -0.73 8.64
C ARG A 463 -14.52 -1.04 9.91
N ALA A 464 -14.23 -2.16 10.59
CA ALA A 464 -14.82 -2.50 11.88
C ALA A 464 -14.39 -1.52 12.99
N ILE A 465 -13.10 -1.18 13.06
CA ILE A 465 -12.57 -0.19 14.01
C ILE A 465 -13.23 1.17 13.81
N VAL A 466 -13.31 1.66 12.56
CA VAL A 466 -13.97 2.94 12.25
C VAL A 466 -15.44 2.90 12.68
N ALA A 467 -16.18 1.82 12.35
CA ALA A 467 -17.58 1.69 12.74
C ALA A 467 -17.77 1.62 14.27
N MET A 468 -16.83 1.00 14.99
CA MET A 468 -16.83 0.96 16.45
C MET A 468 -16.60 2.36 17.02
N LEU A 469 -15.58 3.07 16.55
CA LEU A 469 -15.22 4.39 17.05
C LEU A 469 -16.26 5.47 16.72
N ILE A 470 -17.02 5.33 15.63
CA ILE A 470 -18.18 6.22 15.37
C ILE A 470 -19.20 6.14 16.51
N GLN A 471 -19.40 4.96 17.12
CA GLN A 471 -20.33 4.76 18.23
C GLN A 471 -19.76 5.23 19.59
N SER A 472 -18.45 5.44 19.68
CA SER A 472 -17.75 5.84 20.92
C SER A 472 -17.46 7.34 20.93
N TRP A 473 -18.15 8.09 21.79
CA TRP A 473 -18.00 9.56 21.88
C TRP A 473 -16.85 10.03 22.78
N GLU A 474 -16.38 9.16 23.69
CA GLU A 474 -15.20 9.46 24.51
C GLU A 474 -13.96 8.82 23.86
N PRO A 475 -13.04 9.62 23.28
CA PRO A 475 -11.82 9.07 22.71
C PRO A 475 -10.95 8.47 23.83
N PRO A 476 -10.24 7.36 23.57
CA PRO A 476 -9.28 6.83 24.53
C PRO A 476 -8.21 7.88 24.82
N ARG A 477 -7.63 7.84 26.02
CA ARG A 477 -6.47 8.67 26.35
C ARG A 477 -5.23 8.11 25.68
N LEU A 478 -4.33 9.00 25.25
CA LEU A 478 -3.01 8.58 24.79
C LEU A 478 -2.24 7.89 25.92
N ILE A 479 -1.51 6.84 25.57
CA ILE A 479 -0.54 6.14 26.41
C ILE A 479 0.85 6.64 26.00
N ASP A 480 1.59 7.13 26.98
CA ASP A 480 3.02 7.35 26.84
C ASP A 480 3.74 6.00 27.04
N TRP A 481 4.02 5.34 25.92
CA TRP A 481 4.73 4.06 25.92
C TRP A 481 6.22 4.19 26.25
N GLY A 482 6.79 5.40 26.19
CA GLY A 482 8.21 5.64 26.35
C GLY A 482 9.07 4.65 25.57
N ARG A 483 10.05 4.04 26.25
CA ARG A 483 10.95 3.05 25.64
C ARG A 483 10.29 1.71 25.34
N GLU A 484 9.16 1.38 25.97
CA GLU A 484 8.48 0.10 25.73
C GLU A 484 7.96 -0.01 24.30
N LEU A 485 7.63 1.11 23.64
CA LEU A 485 7.18 1.12 22.25
C LEU A 485 8.19 0.43 21.32
N HIS A 486 9.49 0.68 21.53
CA HIS A 486 10.58 0.17 20.69
C HIS A 486 11.30 -1.05 21.27
N ASP A 487 10.79 -1.58 22.38
CA ASP A 487 11.36 -2.74 23.06
C ASP A 487 10.36 -3.89 23.20
N ARG A 488 9.21 -3.64 23.84
CA ARG A 488 8.11 -4.60 23.99
C ARG A 488 7.48 -4.90 22.64
N PHE A 489 7.01 -3.87 21.95
CA PHE A 489 6.29 -4.00 20.67
C PHE A 489 7.22 -4.21 19.47
N ALA A 490 8.52 -4.42 19.73
CA ALA A 490 9.42 -5.00 18.74
C ALA A 490 9.14 -6.51 18.56
N LEU A 491 8.58 -7.18 19.58
CA LEU A 491 8.47 -8.64 19.63
C LEU A 491 7.09 -9.12 19.17
N PRO A 492 7.01 -10.11 18.25
CA PRO A 492 5.76 -10.65 17.72
C PRO A 492 4.74 -11.07 18.77
N PHE A 493 5.19 -11.66 19.89
CA PHE A 493 4.30 -12.09 20.98
C PHE A 493 3.41 -10.96 21.49
N TYR A 494 3.99 -9.79 21.79
CA TYR A 494 3.23 -8.68 22.37
C TYR A 494 2.36 -7.97 21.33
N LEU A 495 2.81 -7.91 20.08
CA LEU A 495 1.98 -7.39 18.98
C LEU A 495 0.76 -8.28 18.74
N ARG A 496 0.93 -9.61 18.74
CA ARG A 496 -0.18 -10.56 18.63
C ARG A 496 -1.15 -10.43 19.80
N THR A 497 -0.63 -10.29 21.02
CA THR A 497 -1.44 -10.10 22.23
C THR A 497 -2.26 -8.82 22.15
N ASP A 498 -1.65 -7.70 21.76
CA ASP A 498 -2.33 -6.41 21.57
C ASP A 498 -3.38 -6.46 20.44
N LEU A 499 -3.10 -7.17 19.34
CA LEU A 499 -4.08 -7.38 18.28
C LEU A 499 -5.28 -8.21 18.76
N TRP A 500 -5.08 -9.20 19.64
CA TRP A 500 -6.18 -9.93 20.27
C TRP A 500 -7.05 -9.03 21.13
N GLU A 501 -6.48 -8.04 21.82
CA GLU A 501 -7.25 -7.05 22.57
C GLU A 501 -8.17 -6.25 21.64
N VAL A 502 -7.65 -5.80 20.49
CA VAL A 502 -8.46 -5.11 19.45
C VAL A 502 -9.61 -6.01 18.97
N LEU A 503 -9.33 -7.27 18.67
CA LEU A 503 -10.35 -8.22 18.19
C LEU A 503 -11.45 -8.47 19.23
N ASP A 504 -11.09 -8.56 20.51
CA ASP A 504 -12.04 -8.73 21.61
C ASP A 504 -12.87 -7.47 21.86
N GLU A 505 -12.26 -6.27 21.78
CA GLU A 505 -13.00 -5.00 21.83
C GLU A 505 -14.04 -4.88 20.71
N LEU A 506 -13.66 -5.24 19.47
CA LEU A 506 -14.59 -5.30 18.34
C LEU A 506 -15.74 -6.29 18.59
N ALA A 507 -15.43 -7.47 19.14
CA ALA A 507 -16.44 -8.46 19.49
C ALA A 507 -17.43 -7.94 20.54
N ARG A 508 -16.93 -7.30 21.60
CA ARG A 508 -17.77 -6.66 22.64
C ARG A 508 -18.63 -5.52 22.09
N ALA A 509 -18.15 -4.79 21.09
CA ALA A 509 -18.91 -3.75 20.39
C ALA A 509 -19.93 -4.31 19.38
N GLY A 510 -20.04 -5.63 19.22
CA GLY A 510 -20.93 -6.27 18.25
C GLY A 510 -20.48 -6.07 16.80
N LEU A 511 -19.18 -5.85 16.59
CA LEU A 511 -18.49 -5.68 15.31
C LEU A 511 -17.34 -6.70 15.15
N GLY A 512 -17.39 -7.80 15.90
CA GLY A 512 -16.38 -8.85 15.88
C GLY A 512 -16.21 -9.47 14.50
N LEU A 513 -14.97 -9.84 14.18
CA LEU A 513 -14.63 -10.51 12.92
C LEU A 513 -14.85 -12.01 13.04
N SER A 514 -15.34 -12.65 11.98
CA SER A 514 -15.48 -14.10 11.94
C SER A 514 -14.13 -14.81 11.82
N GLN A 515 -14.06 -16.08 12.24
CA GLN A 515 -12.80 -16.83 12.31
C GLN A 515 -11.96 -16.88 11.02
N PRO A 516 -12.52 -17.01 9.79
CA PRO A 516 -11.70 -16.96 8.58
C PRO A 516 -10.90 -15.66 8.43
N LEU A 517 -11.46 -14.52 8.87
CA LEU A 517 -10.77 -13.23 8.84
C LEU A 517 -9.70 -13.14 9.93
N ILE A 518 -10.02 -13.62 11.14
CA ILE A 518 -9.07 -13.65 12.26
C ILE A 518 -7.86 -14.54 11.92
N ALA A 519 -8.10 -15.73 11.36
CA ALA A 519 -7.05 -16.63 10.92
C ALA A 519 -6.13 -15.96 9.88
N GLU A 520 -6.72 -15.26 8.91
CA GLU A 520 -5.95 -14.53 7.89
C GLU A 520 -5.11 -13.40 8.49
N LEU A 521 -5.66 -12.64 9.45
CA LEU A 521 -4.95 -11.55 10.13
C LEU A 521 -3.81 -12.07 11.00
N LEU A 522 -4.02 -13.17 11.73
CA LEU A 522 -3.09 -13.72 12.71
C LEU A 522 -2.09 -14.74 12.13
N ASP A 523 -2.04 -14.89 10.81
CA ASP A 523 -1.07 -15.78 10.20
C ASP A 523 0.35 -15.20 10.26
N GLU A 524 1.24 -15.90 10.96
CA GLU A 524 2.62 -15.50 11.30
C GLU A 524 3.70 -16.32 10.59
N HIS A 525 3.34 -17.23 9.67
CA HIS A 525 4.32 -18.18 9.10
C HIS A 525 5.53 -17.51 8.42
N TYR A 526 5.37 -16.26 7.95
CA TYR A 526 6.45 -15.48 7.35
C TYR A 526 7.56 -15.04 8.34
N TYR A 527 7.29 -15.05 9.65
CA TYR A 527 8.25 -14.62 10.67
C TYR A 527 9.06 -15.77 11.28
N LEU A 528 8.65 -17.03 11.05
CA LEU A 528 9.35 -18.19 11.60
C LEU A 528 10.73 -18.36 10.94
N MET A 529 11.79 -18.32 11.76
CA MET A 529 13.16 -18.57 11.31
C MET A 529 13.56 -20.05 11.50
N GLY A 530 13.02 -20.69 12.53
CA GLY A 530 13.19 -22.12 12.77
C GLY A 530 12.74 -22.52 14.17
N GLU A 531 12.62 -23.82 14.37
CA GLU A 531 12.18 -24.43 15.63
C GLU A 531 12.94 -25.72 15.92
N ALA A 532 13.06 -26.05 17.20
CA ALA A 532 13.73 -27.26 17.65
C ALA A 532 13.07 -27.81 18.92
N VAL A 533 13.03 -29.14 19.03
CA VAL A 533 12.59 -29.83 20.25
C VAL A 533 13.79 -30.51 20.90
N PHE A 534 13.96 -30.29 22.19
CA PHE A 534 14.95 -31.00 22.99
C PHE A 534 14.34 -31.37 24.35
N GLY A 535 14.27 -32.67 24.65
CA GLY A 535 13.53 -33.15 25.82
C GLY A 535 12.09 -32.65 25.82
N ASP A 536 11.64 -32.13 26.97
CA ASP A 536 10.30 -31.54 27.14
C ASP A 536 10.23 -30.04 26.76
N CYS A 537 11.25 -29.50 26.08
CA CYS A 537 11.32 -28.09 25.71
C CYS A 537 11.23 -27.90 24.20
N HIS A 538 10.30 -27.04 23.78
CA HIS A 538 10.18 -26.54 22.42
C HIS A 538 10.79 -25.14 22.32
N LEU A 539 11.80 -24.97 21.47
CA LEU A 539 12.42 -23.68 21.16
C LEU A 539 11.92 -23.19 19.80
N THR A 540 11.47 -21.95 19.73
CA THR A 540 11.11 -21.29 18.48
C THR A 540 11.86 -19.97 18.34
N MET A 541 12.44 -19.72 17.16
CA MET A 541 13.06 -18.45 16.79
C MET A 541 12.21 -17.77 15.72
N ARG A 542 11.76 -16.55 16.02
CA ARG A 542 11.02 -15.68 15.09
C ARG A 542 11.82 -14.42 14.80
N ARG A 543 11.65 -13.88 13.60
CA ARG A 543 12.09 -12.53 13.27
C ARG A 543 11.24 -11.53 14.06
N ALA A 544 11.90 -10.61 14.74
CA ALA A 544 11.28 -9.48 15.42
C ALA A 544 11.54 -8.18 14.65
N LEU A 545 10.80 -7.12 14.99
CA LEU A 545 10.92 -5.83 14.32
C LEU A 545 12.14 -5.07 14.82
N GLU A 546 12.70 -4.23 13.94
CA GLU A 546 13.82 -3.36 14.28
C GLU A 546 13.56 -1.92 13.83
N PHE A 547 14.10 -0.99 14.62
CA PHE A 547 13.93 0.44 14.48
C PHE A 547 15.23 1.05 13.97
N TRP A 548 15.40 1.12 12.65
CA TRP A 548 16.64 1.62 12.05
C TRP A 548 16.72 3.15 12.14
N PRO A 549 17.75 3.71 12.80
CA PRO A 549 17.88 5.15 12.93
C PRO A 549 18.28 5.78 11.60
N LEU A 550 17.78 6.99 11.36
CA LEU A 550 18.26 7.85 10.29
C LEU A 550 19.72 8.26 10.54
N LEU A 551 20.57 8.13 9.53
CA LEU A 551 21.95 8.64 9.57
C LEU A 551 21.97 10.14 9.18
N GLY A 552 22.83 10.90 9.85
CA GLY A 552 22.87 12.37 9.76
C GLY A 552 23.04 12.94 8.34
N ASP A 553 22.60 14.21 8.22
CA ASP A 553 22.47 15.06 7.02
C ASP A 553 21.21 14.82 6.16
N ALA A 554 20.03 15.09 6.75
CA ALA A 554 18.75 15.11 6.04
C ALA A 554 18.65 16.22 4.97
N LEU A 555 19.43 17.31 5.10
CA LEU A 555 19.37 18.47 4.20
C LEU A 555 20.15 18.25 2.89
N SER A 556 21.26 17.50 2.89
CA SER A 556 21.87 17.03 1.64
C SER A 556 21.08 15.87 1.01
N GLN A 557 20.34 15.10 1.80
CA GLN A 557 19.53 13.98 1.34
C GLN A 557 18.21 14.37 0.67
N GLU A 558 17.74 15.62 0.79
CA GLU A 558 16.69 16.14 -0.12
C GLU A 558 17.14 16.19 -1.59
N HIS A 559 18.46 16.09 -1.85
CA HIS A 559 18.98 15.98 -3.21
C HIS A 559 19.03 14.53 -3.74
N GLY A 560 18.88 13.52 -2.87
CA GLY A 560 18.87 12.10 -3.22
C GLY A 560 17.49 11.45 -3.05
N HIS A 561 17.18 10.42 -3.85
CA HIS A 561 15.85 9.79 -3.87
C HIS A 561 15.53 8.91 -2.63
N SER A 562 16.44 8.76 -1.66
CA SER A 562 16.24 7.92 -0.48
C SER A 562 17.00 8.43 0.74
N ARG A 563 16.38 8.38 1.92
CA ARG A 563 17.01 8.68 3.20
C ARG A 563 17.87 7.50 3.64
N LEU A 564 19.07 7.78 4.14
CA LEU A 564 19.99 6.73 4.58
C LEU A 564 19.70 6.35 6.04
N VAL A 565 19.36 5.08 6.27
CA VAL A 565 19.13 4.51 7.61
C VAL A 565 20.18 3.44 7.93
N ASP A 566 20.45 3.22 9.21
CA ASP A 566 21.34 2.14 9.63
C ASP A 566 20.61 0.79 9.70
N ALA A 567 20.52 0.11 8.56
CA ALA A 567 19.92 -1.22 8.45
C ALA A 567 20.83 -2.37 8.93
N SER A 568 21.96 -2.09 9.58
CA SER A 568 22.94 -3.11 9.99
C SER A 568 22.51 -3.97 11.18
N THR A 569 21.42 -3.60 11.85
CA THR A 569 20.91 -4.30 13.03
C THR A 569 19.66 -5.12 12.72
N ALA A 570 19.51 -6.23 13.44
CA ALA A 570 18.35 -7.09 13.38
C ALA A 570 17.95 -7.53 14.79
N ARG A 571 16.68 -7.95 14.93
CA ARG A 571 16.13 -8.48 16.16
C ARG A 571 15.44 -9.82 15.94
N LEU A 572 15.55 -10.69 16.92
CA LEU A 572 14.84 -11.96 17.00
C LEU A 572 14.00 -12.00 18.27
N GLU A 573 12.90 -12.74 18.22
CA GLU A 573 12.23 -13.25 19.40
C GLU A 573 12.58 -14.72 19.53
N ILE A 574 13.12 -15.10 20.68
CA ILE A 574 13.37 -16.49 21.02
C ILE A 574 12.38 -16.87 22.11
N SER A 575 11.65 -17.97 21.89
CA SER A 575 10.66 -18.48 22.84
C SER A 575 10.93 -19.93 23.20
N LEU A 576 10.66 -20.29 24.45
CA LEU A 576 10.67 -21.64 24.98
C LEU A 576 9.28 -21.97 25.51
N ARG A 577 8.78 -23.16 25.18
CA ARG A 577 7.55 -23.72 25.71
C ARG A 577 7.76 -25.14 26.19
N ALA A 578 7.00 -25.54 27.21
CA ALA A 578 6.93 -26.93 27.58
C ALA A 578 6.17 -27.73 26.50
N GLN A 579 6.60 -28.96 26.23
CA GLN A 579 5.87 -29.87 25.34
C GLN A 579 4.47 -30.18 25.90
N PRO A 580 3.45 -30.38 25.04
CA PRO A 580 2.11 -30.74 25.50
C PRO A 580 2.12 -31.94 26.45
N GLY A 581 1.53 -31.79 27.65
CA GLY A 581 1.50 -32.83 28.68
C GLY A 581 2.65 -32.80 29.69
N ALA A 582 3.65 -31.93 29.51
CA ALA A 582 4.69 -31.68 30.51
C ALA A 582 4.14 -30.92 31.75
N ALA A 583 4.85 -31.00 32.87
CA ALA A 583 4.48 -30.28 34.10
C ALA A 583 4.51 -28.75 33.89
N ARG A 584 3.66 -28.02 34.63
CA ARG A 584 3.58 -26.53 34.53
C ARG A 584 4.92 -25.83 34.79
N ASP A 585 5.77 -26.43 35.61
CA ASP A 585 7.08 -25.91 35.99
C ASP A 585 8.23 -26.53 35.18
N ALA A 586 7.93 -27.27 34.10
CA ALA A 586 8.90 -28.02 33.32
C ALA A 586 10.03 -27.15 32.76
N LEU A 587 9.81 -25.85 32.55
CA LEU A 587 10.81 -24.91 32.04
C LEU A 587 11.80 -24.38 33.11
N ASN A 588 11.50 -24.49 34.41
CA ASN A 588 12.24 -23.81 35.48
C ASN A 588 13.75 -24.09 35.50
N GLU A 589 14.14 -25.31 35.12
CA GLU A 589 15.55 -25.75 35.14
C GLU A 589 16.24 -25.59 33.78
N TRP A 590 15.51 -25.27 32.71
CA TRP A 590 16.08 -25.08 31.38
C TRP A 590 16.93 -23.82 31.32
N ARG A 591 18.00 -23.91 30.53
CA ARG A 591 18.95 -22.81 30.34
C ARG A 591 19.25 -22.63 28.87
N LEU A 592 19.10 -21.40 28.41
CA LEU A 592 19.47 -20.97 27.08
C LEU A 592 20.63 -19.96 27.20
N THR A 593 21.71 -20.20 26.47
CA THR A 593 22.92 -19.36 26.56
C THR A 593 23.45 -18.96 25.19
N PHE A 594 24.05 -17.77 25.09
CA PHE A 594 24.79 -17.26 23.94
C PHE A 594 26.18 -16.83 24.40
N ASN A 595 27.25 -17.34 23.77
CA ASN A 595 28.64 -17.03 24.15
C ASN A 595 28.92 -17.13 25.66
N GLY A 596 28.34 -18.13 26.33
CA GLY A 596 28.46 -18.35 27.77
C GLY A 596 27.54 -17.48 28.65
N TYR A 597 26.89 -16.45 28.09
CA TYR A 597 25.91 -15.64 28.81
C TYR A 597 24.53 -16.29 28.82
N ARG A 598 23.87 -16.28 29.97
CA ARG A 598 22.47 -16.70 30.11
C ARG A 598 21.56 -15.68 29.42
N LEU A 599 20.62 -16.15 28.61
CA LEU A 599 19.58 -15.28 28.06
C LEU A 599 18.59 -14.90 29.18
N PRO A 600 18.28 -13.61 29.36
CA PRO A 600 17.34 -13.11 30.38
C PRO A 600 15.89 -13.35 29.94
N MET A 601 15.46 -14.61 29.97
CA MET A 601 14.12 -15.01 29.54
C MET A 601 13.03 -14.43 30.46
N ARG A 602 12.04 -13.74 29.87
CA ARG A 602 10.79 -13.34 30.53
C ARG A 602 9.81 -14.50 30.55
N ARG A 603 8.88 -14.49 31.51
CA ARG A 603 7.77 -15.45 31.60
C ARG A 603 6.49 -14.70 31.31
N GLU A 604 5.74 -15.19 30.35
CA GLU A 604 4.45 -14.64 29.94
C GLU A 604 3.42 -15.77 29.84
N ASP A 605 2.15 -15.47 30.10
CA ASP A 605 1.06 -16.44 30.02
C ASP A 605 0.37 -16.38 28.64
N GLU A 606 0.09 -17.54 28.05
CA GLU A 606 -0.78 -17.68 26.88
C GLU A 606 -1.96 -18.61 27.18
N LEU A 607 -2.94 -18.62 26.27
CA LEU A 607 -4.10 -19.52 26.32
C LEU A 607 -3.68 -21.00 26.46
N ASP A 608 -2.58 -21.39 25.83
CA ASP A 608 -2.07 -22.77 25.80
C ASP A 608 -1.00 -23.07 26.86
N GLY A 609 -0.69 -22.10 27.75
CA GLY A 609 0.28 -22.27 28.85
C GLY A 609 1.35 -21.18 28.92
N GLU A 610 2.30 -21.36 29.84
CA GLU A 610 3.42 -20.43 30.06
C GLU A 610 4.39 -20.48 28.87
N THR A 611 4.78 -19.31 28.37
CA THR A 611 5.82 -19.12 27.36
C THR A 611 6.97 -18.31 27.98
N TRP A 612 8.19 -18.81 27.82
CA TRP A 612 9.37 -18.03 28.18
C TRP A 612 9.93 -17.35 26.94
N LEU A 613 10.13 -16.04 26.93
CA LEU A 613 10.60 -15.33 25.74
C LEU A 613 11.63 -14.24 26.01
N CYS A 614 12.48 -13.97 25.03
CA CYS A 614 13.48 -12.91 25.08
C CYS A 614 13.67 -12.34 23.67
N GLY A 615 13.67 -11.01 23.56
CA GLY A 615 14.18 -10.33 22.39
C GLY A 615 15.70 -10.46 22.33
N MET A 616 16.28 -10.61 21.15
CA MET A 616 17.73 -10.64 20.95
C MET A 616 18.10 -9.71 19.80
N ARG A 617 18.85 -8.65 20.10
CA ARG A 617 19.29 -7.64 19.12
C ARG A 617 20.77 -7.82 18.82
N TYR A 618 21.15 -7.72 17.55
CA TYR A 618 22.53 -7.96 17.11
C TYR A 618 22.86 -7.20 15.83
N ARG A 619 24.16 -7.05 15.55
CA ARG A 619 24.64 -6.53 14.26
C ARG A 619 24.70 -7.64 13.23
N ARG A 620 23.85 -7.54 12.21
CA ARG A 620 23.70 -8.52 11.12
C ARG A 620 24.84 -8.46 10.11
N PHE A 621 25.28 -7.25 9.76
CA PHE A 621 26.40 -7.02 8.84
C PHE A 621 27.12 -5.73 9.21
N LYS A 622 28.35 -5.55 8.74
CA LYS A 622 29.07 -4.27 8.87
C LYS A 622 28.78 -3.39 7.65
N PRO A 623 28.05 -2.28 7.79
CA PRO A 623 27.76 -1.39 6.67
C PRO A 623 29.00 -0.57 6.32
N TRP A 624 29.11 -0.16 5.07
CA TRP A 624 30.13 0.81 4.64
C TRP A 624 29.88 2.19 5.28
N THR A 625 28.62 2.62 5.30
CA THR A 625 28.14 3.83 5.98
C THR A 625 27.09 3.43 7.00
N GLY A 626 27.34 3.68 8.29
CA GLY A 626 26.44 3.28 9.37
C GLY A 626 26.97 3.71 10.74
N LEU A 627 26.21 3.41 11.79
CA LEU A 627 26.63 3.64 13.17
C LEU A 627 27.65 2.58 13.61
N HIS A 628 28.43 2.92 14.63
CA HIS A 628 29.36 2.01 15.33
C HIS A 628 30.34 1.29 14.38
N PRO A 629 31.27 2.01 13.70
CA PRO A 629 32.20 1.39 12.75
C PRO A 629 33.16 0.36 13.37
N GLY A 630 33.34 0.39 14.70
CA GLY A 630 34.14 -0.59 15.45
C GLY A 630 33.41 -1.90 15.78
N LEU A 631 32.11 -2.00 15.51
CA LEU A 631 31.32 -3.21 15.77
C LEU A 631 31.28 -4.09 14.51
N GLU A 632 31.76 -5.33 14.65
CA GLU A 632 31.72 -6.34 13.59
C GLU A 632 30.35 -7.04 13.52
N ALA A 633 30.10 -7.75 12.42
CA ALA A 633 28.93 -8.60 12.32
C ALA A 633 29.00 -9.74 13.36
N GLN A 634 27.88 -10.03 14.02
CA GLN A 634 27.82 -10.96 15.15
C GLN A 634 27.23 -12.33 14.76
N GLY A 635 27.01 -12.56 13.47
CA GLY A 635 26.56 -13.84 12.93
C GLY A 635 27.73 -14.79 12.59
N PRO A 636 27.50 -16.12 12.56
CA PRO A 636 26.24 -16.80 12.88
C PRO A 636 25.93 -16.77 14.38
N LEU A 637 24.65 -16.79 14.72
CA LEU A 637 24.19 -16.77 16.11
C LEU A 637 24.15 -18.20 16.64
N GLN A 638 24.89 -18.49 17.71
CA GLN A 638 24.97 -19.83 18.31
C GLN A 638 24.41 -19.84 19.73
N LEU A 639 23.28 -20.53 19.89
CA LEU A 639 22.60 -20.73 21.16
C LEU A 639 22.83 -22.16 21.66
N ILE A 640 22.94 -22.33 22.98
CA ILE A 640 22.99 -23.64 23.62
C ILE A 640 21.80 -23.76 24.58
N LEU A 641 20.92 -24.72 24.30
CA LEU A 641 19.81 -25.12 25.16
C LEU A 641 20.23 -26.34 25.99
N SER A 642 20.15 -26.25 27.30
CA SER A 642 20.58 -27.31 28.21
C SER A 642 19.66 -27.45 29.41
N HIS A 643 19.70 -28.62 30.04
CA HIS A 643 18.90 -28.92 31.22
C HIS A 643 19.70 -29.79 32.21
N PRO A 644 19.64 -29.55 33.54
CA PRO A 644 20.40 -30.28 34.54
C PRO A 644 20.24 -31.80 34.50
N ARG A 645 19.02 -32.28 34.26
CA ARG A 645 18.69 -33.71 34.16
C ARG A 645 19.04 -34.35 32.80
N HIS A 646 19.45 -33.56 31.81
CA HIS A 646 19.93 -34.08 30.52
C HIS A 646 21.48 -34.17 30.52
N PRO A 647 22.07 -35.26 30.00
CA PRO A 647 23.52 -35.41 29.92
C PRO A 647 24.15 -34.50 28.86
N GLY A 648 23.46 -34.32 27.73
CA GLY A 648 23.87 -33.46 26.63
C GLY A 648 23.20 -32.08 26.62
N ALA A 649 23.41 -31.37 25.52
CA ALA A 649 22.77 -30.09 25.21
C ALA A 649 22.40 -30.02 23.73
N LEU A 650 21.54 -29.08 23.35
CA LEU A 650 21.24 -28.77 21.95
C LEU A 650 21.92 -27.45 21.57
N ARG A 651 22.76 -27.47 20.55
CA ARG A 651 23.25 -26.26 19.87
C ARG A 651 22.29 -25.90 18.74
N VAL A 652 21.83 -24.66 18.74
CA VAL A 652 21.02 -24.07 17.68
C VAL A 652 21.83 -22.95 17.04
N THR A 653 22.10 -23.07 15.74
CA THR A 653 22.85 -22.06 14.99
C THR A 653 21.95 -21.43 13.94
N LEU A 654 21.83 -20.09 13.97
CA LEU A 654 21.18 -19.32 12.92
C LEU A 654 22.24 -18.63 12.07
N HIS A 655 22.31 -19.01 10.80
CA HIS A 655 23.15 -18.37 9.80
C HIS A 655 22.41 -17.24 9.07
N GLU A 656 23.13 -16.19 8.67
CA GLU A 656 22.60 -15.16 7.77
C GLU A 656 22.56 -15.63 6.31
N TRP A 657 23.55 -16.44 5.94
CA TRP A 657 23.79 -16.98 4.61
C TRP A 657 23.96 -18.50 4.69
N ARG A 658 24.60 -19.12 3.69
CA ARG A 658 24.83 -20.57 3.68
C ARG A 658 25.65 -21.00 4.91
N PRO A 659 25.31 -22.13 5.56
CA PRO A 659 26.10 -22.67 6.66
C PRO A 659 27.56 -22.96 6.29
N GLN A 660 27.83 -23.34 5.03
CA GLN A 660 29.18 -23.62 4.52
C GLN A 660 29.96 -22.35 4.11
N GLY A 661 29.35 -21.17 4.26
CA GLY A 661 29.91 -19.87 3.86
C GLY A 661 29.49 -19.43 2.46
N GLY A 662 29.57 -18.12 2.20
CA GLY A 662 29.20 -17.50 0.93
C GLY A 662 27.70 -17.20 0.76
N GLY A 663 27.38 -16.44 -0.28
CA GLY A 663 26.00 -16.09 -0.65
C GLY A 663 25.28 -17.18 -1.45
N TYR A 664 23.98 -17.02 -1.64
CA TYR A 664 23.21 -17.86 -2.57
C TYR A 664 23.31 -17.32 -4.00
N ASP A 665 23.24 -18.22 -4.98
CA ASP A 665 23.28 -17.83 -6.39
C ASP A 665 21.91 -17.30 -6.82
N GLY A 666 21.89 -16.06 -7.31
CA GLY A 666 20.70 -15.39 -7.83
C GLY A 666 19.54 -15.24 -6.84
N LEU A 667 18.48 -14.60 -7.30
CA LEU A 667 17.20 -14.50 -6.59
C LEU A 667 16.43 -15.83 -6.70
N PRO A 668 15.71 -16.27 -5.65
CA PRO A 668 14.87 -17.46 -5.73
C PRO A 668 13.80 -17.36 -6.83
N HIS A 669 13.61 -18.44 -7.58
CA HIS A 669 12.60 -18.48 -8.64
C HIS A 669 11.19 -18.72 -8.12
N LYS A 670 11.05 -19.46 -7.01
CA LYS A 670 9.77 -19.85 -6.40
C LYS A 670 9.83 -19.78 -4.86
N PHE A 671 8.67 -19.84 -4.22
CA PHE A 671 8.57 -19.83 -2.76
C PHE A 671 9.22 -21.04 -2.10
N GLU A 672 9.16 -22.22 -2.72
CA GLU A 672 9.76 -23.44 -2.16
C GLU A 672 11.28 -23.32 -2.07
N GLU A 673 11.91 -22.70 -3.07
CA GLU A 673 13.35 -22.42 -3.05
C GLU A 673 13.70 -21.40 -1.97
N ALA A 674 12.95 -20.31 -1.86
CA ALA A 674 13.14 -19.33 -0.79
C ALA A 674 12.97 -19.98 0.60
N ALA A 675 11.98 -20.85 0.77
CA ALA A 675 11.74 -21.60 2.01
C ALA A 675 12.90 -22.56 2.32
N ALA A 676 13.42 -23.28 1.32
CA ALA A 676 14.58 -24.15 1.48
C ALA A 676 15.83 -23.37 1.94
N ARG A 677 16.11 -22.21 1.33
CA ARG A 677 17.21 -21.32 1.74
C ARG A 677 17.04 -20.81 3.17
N ARG A 678 15.81 -20.52 3.63
CA ARG A 678 15.53 -20.16 5.03
C ARG A 678 15.75 -21.34 5.97
N ALA A 679 15.24 -22.52 5.62
CA ALA A 679 15.37 -23.73 6.45
C ALA A 679 16.82 -24.17 6.62
N GLU A 680 17.64 -24.12 5.55
CA GLU A 680 19.07 -24.47 5.59
C GLU A 680 19.86 -23.62 6.60
N ARG A 681 19.43 -22.38 6.86
CA ARG A 681 20.11 -21.44 7.76
C ARG A 681 19.92 -21.76 9.23
N PHE A 682 18.92 -22.56 9.58
CA PHE A 682 18.65 -22.96 10.96
C PHE A 682 19.19 -24.38 11.18
N VAL A 683 20.32 -24.48 11.86
CA VAL A 683 21.05 -25.74 12.06
C VAL A 683 20.93 -26.15 13.52
N THR A 684 20.55 -27.41 13.75
CA THR A 684 20.51 -28.02 15.09
C THR A 684 21.56 -29.11 15.21
N GLU A 685 22.25 -29.15 16.34
CA GLU A 685 23.29 -30.13 16.63
C GLU A 685 23.18 -30.59 18.08
N TYR A 686 23.11 -31.91 18.30
CA TYR A 686 23.16 -32.47 19.65
C TYR A 686 24.61 -32.55 20.14
N LEU A 687 24.85 -32.05 21.36
CA LEU A 687 26.13 -32.10 22.03
C LEU A 687 26.10 -33.21 23.09
N ASP A 688 27.05 -34.14 23.01
CA ASP A 688 27.15 -35.27 23.96
C ASP A 688 27.36 -34.83 25.41
N ALA A 689 27.97 -33.66 25.60
CA ALA A 689 28.16 -33.05 26.90
C ALA A 689 27.64 -31.61 26.91
N LYS A 690 26.96 -31.24 27.99
CA LYS A 690 26.60 -29.84 28.27
C LYS A 690 27.82 -29.02 28.70
N PRO A 691 27.80 -27.68 28.53
CA PRO A 691 28.83 -26.80 29.06
C PRO A 691 29.06 -27.04 30.57
N ILE A 692 30.32 -27.16 30.97
CA ILE A 692 30.72 -27.45 32.36
C ILE A 692 30.69 -26.18 33.20
N GLU A 693 31.09 -25.05 32.60
CA GLU A 693 31.13 -23.77 33.29
C GLU A 693 29.70 -23.22 33.51
N PRO A 694 29.43 -22.63 34.69
CA PRO A 694 28.15 -21.96 34.91
C PRO A 694 28.03 -20.77 33.95
N PRO A 695 26.83 -20.50 33.42
CA PRO A 695 26.64 -19.38 32.51
C PRO A 695 26.87 -18.06 33.25
N LEU A 696 27.48 -17.10 32.54
CA LEU A 696 27.67 -15.73 32.99
C LEU A 696 26.34 -14.97 32.96
N GLU A 697 26.19 -14.00 33.84
CA GLU A 697 25.10 -13.03 33.75
C GLU A 697 25.48 -11.94 32.72
N ALA A 698 24.51 -11.55 31.90
CA ALA A 698 24.73 -10.52 30.89
C ALA A 698 25.02 -9.14 31.55
N PRO A 699 25.85 -8.29 30.95
CA PRO A 699 26.08 -6.94 31.43
C PRO A 699 24.76 -6.17 31.58
N PRO A 700 24.55 -5.39 32.66
CA PRO A 700 23.30 -4.64 32.85
C PRO A 700 22.95 -3.71 31.69
N GLU A 701 23.96 -3.13 31.02
CA GLU A 701 23.80 -2.23 29.87
C GLU A 701 23.30 -2.96 28.61
N ALA A 702 23.52 -4.28 28.55
CA ALA A 702 23.09 -5.12 27.44
C ALA A 702 21.62 -5.56 27.58
N ILE A 703 20.96 -5.29 28.71
CA ILE A 703 19.63 -5.81 29.00
C ILE A 703 18.63 -4.66 29.12
N THR A 704 17.57 -4.74 28.34
CA THR A 704 16.34 -3.98 28.54
C THR A 704 15.27 -4.89 29.14
N PRO A 705 14.10 -4.38 29.57
CA PRO A 705 13.04 -5.23 30.12
C PRO A 705 12.61 -6.37 29.18
N TYR A 706 12.75 -6.22 27.86
CA TYR A 706 12.31 -7.21 26.87
C TYR A 706 13.41 -7.80 25.99
N THR A 707 14.57 -7.15 25.89
CA THR A 707 15.60 -7.50 24.89
C THR A 707 16.99 -7.60 25.49
N PHE A 708 17.73 -8.63 25.05
CA PHE A 708 19.17 -8.76 25.22
C PHE A 708 19.89 -8.24 23.96
N ASP A 709 20.62 -7.14 24.10
CA ASP A 709 21.36 -6.48 23.02
C ASP A 709 22.81 -6.96 23.00
N LEU A 710 23.09 -7.90 22.08
CA LEU A 710 24.40 -8.54 21.94
C LEU A 710 25.50 -7.55 21.54
N ARG A 711 25.16 -6.35 21.05
CA ARG A 711 26.13 -5.35 20.59
C ARG A 711 27.00 -4.77 21.72
N TRP A 712 26.65 -5.05 22.97
CA TRP A 712 27.40 -4.71 24.17
C TRP A 712 28.42 -5.77 24.61
N LEU A 713 28.38 -6.96 24.00
CA LEU A 713 29.35 -8.04 24.20
C LEU A 713 30.51 -7.86 23.23
#